data_AF-A0A3L8SU40-F1
#
_entry.id   AF-A0A3L8SU40-F1
#
_cell.length_a   1.000
_cell.length_b   1.000
_cell.length_c   1.000
_cell.angle_alpha   90.00
_cell.angle_beta   90.00
_cell.angle_gamma   90.00
#
_symmetry.space_group_name_H-M   'P 1'
#
loop_
_entity.id
_entity.type
_entity.pdbx_description
1 polymer ?
#
loop_
_entity_poly.entity_id
_entity_poly.type
_entity_poly.pdbx_seq_one_letter_code
_entity_poly.pdbx_strand_id
1 'polypeptide(L)'
;MWDQLAHGSLLMAQEHVVLQTENCSGPTDTKLDIFYLQRVGAGLEEEQGQSDSHCLSMLESDGERNYWLQMGDENQASSHYSIKDTVLNMTLREYPRQTHINSESEFLCSLATTHLLHLSGTCITPARCGQRYCLTVTGNFAKVIHGLNANQLTDQVIQRSKRMILDTLGVGLLGTSTEVCHKVAQYSKIYSSDLSSTIWGHLDFRLPPLYAAFVNGVAVRDALLFALKSYKLMPFLLYREQYVPKIVAYSEACYKTFQDYSPNVLQPPSSESALKIEAFEIERCTRGGVDKFGNYAKLGKVHSMDFDDTWHPATHPSGAVLPAVIALSEAFPQKKKISGLDLLLAFNVGIEVQGRLLHFSREARNIPRRFHPPAVVGTMGSAAACAKLLALDQLECKNALAIAASYAGAPLANAATQIKPLHVGNAAKHGLEAACLALHGLQGNKQILDMESGMGAFYTDYNPQTLPTLQSYPWLLDQQDVAIKRFPAHLATHWVADAASSVRRKLVQSSENLPPLDKIEKVILKVPEVRYVNRPSPASEHEARHSFQFVACSALLDGSMSVQSFASENIHRPALRELLCKTQLEHPPDNTPSFDSLYCEVSVMLQDGNTISDRCTTFYGHWRKPLKKEDLEKKFQSNVLGILPTEAMEGIIETVYNLEKVEDCSVLSTFLSGQSARALPKKLCFF
;
A
#
# COMPACT_ATOMS: atom_id res chain seq x y z
N MET A 1 -32.87 -24.82 41.60
CA MET A 1 -32.35 -24.73 42.97
C MET A 1 -30.88 -24.35 42.84
N TRP A 2 -30.55 -23.04 42.78
CA TRP A 2 -30.18 -22.16 43.93
C TRP A 2 -28.94 -22.72 44.64
N ASP A 3 -27.79 -22.06 44.84
CA ASP A 3 -27.27 -20.67 44.75
C ASP A 3 -25.72 -20.74 44.59
N GLN A 4 -25.01 -19.89 43.84
CA GLN A 4 -24.56 -18.51 44.13
C GLN A 4 -23.68 -18.30 45.39
N LEU A 5 -22.38 -18.03 45.17
CA LEU A 5 -21.56 -16.88 45.64
C LEU A 5 -20.10 -17.29 45.96
N ALA A 6 -19.14 -16.70 45.23
CA ALA A 6 -18.08 -15.84 45.79
C ALA A 6 -17.06 -15.42 44.70
N HIS A 7 -16.94 -14.12 44.52
CA HIS A 7 -15.82 -13.44 43.86
C HIS A 7 -14.51 -13.62 44.66
N GLY A 8 -13.37 -13.69 43.98
CA GLY A 8 -12.05 -13.66 44.61
C GLY A 8 -10.88 -13.65 43.62
N SER A 9 -10.53 -12.45 43.16
CA SER A 9 -9.18 -11.94 42.85
C SER A 9 -8.04 -12.92 42.53
N LEU A 10 -7.59 -12.93 41.27
CA LEU A 10 -6.29 -13.51 40.88
C LEU A 10 -5.19 -12.51 41.26
N LEU A 11 -4.48 -12.79 42.36
CA LEU A 11 -3.33 -12.04 42.83
C LEU A 11 -2.08 -12.38 42.00
N MET A 12 -1.39 -11.31 41.62
CA MET A 12 -0.05 -11.31 41.04
C MET A 12 0.96 -11.96 42.00
N ALA A 13 1.75 -12.90 41.50
CA ALA A 13 3.00 -13.30 42.15
C ALA A 13 4.15 -12.54 41.47
N GLN A 14 4.68 -11.55 42.19
CA GLN A 14 5.97 -10.92 41.95
C GLN A 14 7.09 -11.88 42.39
N GLU A 15 8.10 -12.08 41.55
CA GLU A 15 9.40 -12.58 42.01
C GLU A 15 10.28 -11.41 42.45
N HIS A 16 10.71 -11.48 43.71
CA HIS A 16 11.60 -10.54 44.37
C HIS A 16 13.05 -10.68 43.88
N VAL A 17 13.66 -9.56 43.50
CA VAL A 17 15.12 -9.37 43.53
C VAL A 17 15.49 -8.91 44.94
N VAL A 18 16.36 -9.68 45.59
CA VAL A 18 16.95 -9.37 46.89
C VAL A 18 17.99 -8.26 46.71
N LEU A 19 17.77 -7.12 47.35
CA LEU A 19 18.80 -6.10 47.60
C LEU A 19 19.10 -6.09 49.09
N GLN A 20 20.32 -6.49 49.46
CA GLN A 20 20.87 -6.28 50.79
C GLN A 20 21.14 -4.78 50.98
N THR A 21 20.54 -4.21 52.02
CA THR A 21 20.82 -2.88 52.53
C THR A 21 21.83 -2.97 53.66
N GLU A 22 22.96 -2.28 53.54
CA GLU A 22 23.76 -1.87 54.69
C GLU A 22 23.60 -0.36 54.90
N ASN A 23 23.26 -0.01 56.13
CA ASN A 23 22.99 1.34 56.63
C ASN A 23 24.28 2.16 56.71
N CYS A 24 24.27 3.40 56.20
CA CYS A 24 25.06 4.50 56.77
C CYS A 24 24.28 5.82 56.69
N SER A 25 24.26 6.51 57.82
CA SER A 25 23.53 7.72 58.19
C SER A 25 24.22 9.03 57.76
N GLY A 26 23.45 10.04 57.32
CA GLY A 26 23.88 11.45 57.32
C GLY A 26 23.39 12.30 56.13
N PRO A 27 22.99 13.58 56.31
CA PRO A 27 22.27 14.38 55.31
C PRO A 27 23.21 15.25 54.46
N THR A 28 22.88 15.46 53.18
CA THR A 28 22.82 16.74 52.40
C THR A 28 23.07 16.55 50.90
N ASP A 29 22.27 17.26 50.11
CA ASP A 29 22.48 17.73 48.73
C ASP A 29 22.69 16.73 47.58
N THR A 30 21.58 16.22 47.03
CA THR A 30 21.54 15.61 45.69
C THR A 30 21.45 16.67 44.59
N LYS A 31 22.58 16.94 43.92
CA LYS A 31 22.63 17.26 42.48
C LYS A 31 22.57 15.94 41.71
N LEU A 32 21.65 15.83 40.76
CA LEU A 32 21.52 14.66 39.88
C LEU A 32 22.10 15.00 38.50
N ASP A 33 23.32 14.51 38.22
CA ASP A 33 23.89 14.48 36.88
C ASP A 33 23.47 13.18 36.18
N ILE A 34 22.86 13.30 34.99
CA ILE A 34 22.46 12.17 34.14
C ILE A 34 23.55 11.96 33.07
N PHE A 35 24.26 10.83 33.15
CA PHE A 35 25.17 10.35 32.11
C PHE A 35 24.44 9.48 31.08
N TYR A 36 24.56 9.83 29.80
CA TYR A 36 24.24 8.99 28.65
C TYR A 36 25.42 8.01 28.40
N LEU A 37 25.13 6.70 28.33
CA LEU A 37 26.12 5.69 27.91
C LEU A 37 25.75 5.11 26.55
N GLN A 38 26.53 5.52 25.55
CA GLN A 38 26.68 4.89 24.24
C GLN A 38 27.51 3.61 24.37
N ARG A 39 27.04 2.49 23.81
CA ARG A 39 27.80 1.24 23.73
C ARG A 39 28.54 1.18 22.40
N VAL A 40 29.86 1.36 22.46
CA VAL A 40 30.82 1.00 21.41
C VAL A 40 31.26 -0.44 21.66
N GLY A 41 31.11 -1.30 20.66
CA GLY A 41 31.68 -2.64 20.66
C GLY A 41 33.05 -2.62 20.02
N ALA A 42 34.09 -2.87 20.80
CA ALA A 42 35.45 -3.09 20.34
C ALA A 42 35.63 -4.54 19.89
N GLY A 43 36.31 -4.73 18.76
CA GLY A 43 36.91 -5.97 18.32
C GLY A 43 38.29 -5.63 17.75
N LEU A 44 39.32 -6.16 18.41
CA LEU A 44 40.75 -6.01 18.10
C LEU A 44 41.11 -6.87 16.88
N GLU A 45 41.93 -6.33 15.98
CA GLU A 45 42.98 -7.07 15.27
C GLU A 45 44.11 -6.10 14.95
N GLU A 46 45.31 -6.42 15.44
CA GLU A 46 46.58 -5.75 15.15
C GLU A 46 47.11 -6.25 13.80
N GLU A 47 47.52 -5.35 12.92
CA GLU A 47 48.68 -5.60 12.05
C GLU A 47 49.41 -4.29 11.74
N GLN A 48 50.71 -4.29 11.99
CA GLN A 48 51.65 -3.21 11.79
C GLN A 48 52.02 -3.05 10.30
N GLY A 49 52.17 -1.81 9.82
CA GLY A 49 52.74 -1.59 8.48
C GLY A 49 52.76 -0.14 8.00
N GLN A 50 53.77 0.60 8.46
CA GLN A 50 54.52 1.68 7.78
C GLN A 50 53.77 2.82 7.05
N SER A 51 53.95 4.00 7.66
CA SER A 51 54.18 5.34 7.06
C SER A 51 54.23 5.46 5.53
N ASP A 52 53.43 6.39 5.00
CA ASP A 52 54.01 7.52 4.26
C ASP A 52 53.16 8.78 4.44
N SER A 53 53.83 9.81 4.94
CA SER A 53 53.34 11.15 5.15
C SER A 53 53.57 12.00 3.91
N HIS A 54 52.53 12.64 3.38
CA HIS A 54 52.68 14.00 2.86
C HIS A 54 51.44 14.86 3.12
N CYS A 55 51.74 15.98 3.78
CA CYS A 55 50.87 17.06 4.25
C CYS A 55 50.15 17.82 3.12
N LEU A 56 48.97 18.37 3.45
CA LEU A 56 48.80 19.82 3.63
C LEU A 56 47.40 20.16 4.22
N SER A 57 47.44 20.61 5.49
CA SER A 57 46.64 21.66 6.18
C SER A 57 45.17 21.90 5.77
N MET A 58 44.18 21.68 6.64
CA MET A 58 43.78 22.43 7.86
C MET A 58 43.01 23.74 7.62
N LEU A 59 41.78 23.77 8.14
CA LEU A 59 41.16 24.73 9.11
C LEU A 59 39.63 24.65 8.92
N GLU A 60 38.87 24.04 9.84
CA GLU A 60 38.29 24.67 11.06
C GLU A 60 37.38 25.85 10.69
N SER A 61 36.12 25.95 11.10
CA SER A 61 35.59 25.80 12.47
C SER A 61 34.05 25.97 12.45
N ASP A 62 33.40 25.38 13.48
CA ASP A 62 32.26 25.86 14.29
C ASP A 62 30.95 26.31 13.60
N GLY A 63 29.75 25.95 14.04
CA GLY A 63 29.32 25.55 15.39
C GLY A 63 28.17 26.48 15.83
N GLU A 64 27.13 25.90 16.43
CA GLU A 64 26.01 26.56 17.15
C GLU A 64 24.76 27.02 16.36
N ARG A 65 23.53 27.03 16.91
CA ARG A 65 22.78 26.36 17.99
C ARG A 65 21.32 26.80 17.79
N ASN A 66 20.37 25.93 18.09
CA ASN A 66 18.94 26.24 18.15
C ASN A 66 18.59 27.12 19.36
N TYR A 67 17.68 28.07 19.18
CA TYR A 67 16.95 28.73 20.28
C TYR A 67 15.45 28.50 20.18
N TRP A 68 14.88 28.10 21.32
CA TRP A 68 13.46 28.02 21.65
C TRP A 68 12.89 29.42 21.88
N LEU A 69 11.66 29.68 21.43
CA LEU A 69 10.88 30.88 21.73
C LEU A 69 9.83 30.57 22.80
N GLN A 70 9.96 31.22 23.95
CA GLN A 70 8.97 31.31 25.02
C GLN A 70 8.46 32.75 25.07
N MET A 71 7.14 32.92 25.17
CA MET A 71 6.45 34.22 25.20
C MET A 71 6.73 35.01 26.49
N GLY A 72 6.80 36.34 26.37
CA GLY A 72 6.84 37.30 27.46
C GLY A 72 6.57 38.73 26.96
N ASP A 73 5.78 39.45 27.75
CA ASP A 73 5.03 40.68 27.49
C ASP A 73 5.77 41.98 27.15
N GLU A 74 5.01 42.82 26.43
CA GLU A 74 4.81 44.29 26.49
C GLU A 74 5.96 45.32 26.64
N ASN A 75 5.77 46.37 25.80
CA ASN A 75 5.93 47.81 26.03
C ASN A 75 7.24 48.54 25.64
N GLN A 76 7.01 49.53 24.75
CA GLN A 76 7.73 50.80 24.52
C GLN A 76 9.15 50.77 23.95
N ALA A 77 9.32 51.28 22.73
CA ALA A 77 9.78 52.67 22.51
C ALA A 77 10.13 52.91 21.04
N SER A 78 9.67 54.06 20.55
CA SER A 78 9.98 54.69 19.28
C SER A 78 11.44 55.12 19.16
N SER A 79 12.06 54.92 17.99
CA SER A 79 12.89 55.96 17.35
C SER A 79 13.32 55.55 15.93
N HIS A 80 13.24 56.54 15.04
CA HIS A 80 13.67 56.58 13.65
C HIS A 80 15.06 56.00 13.37
N TYR A 81 15.30 55.45 12.17
CA TYR A 81 16.27 56.04 11.23
C TYR A 81 16.10 55.54 9.78
N SER A 82 16.52 56.44 8.89
CA SER A 82 16.36 56.57 7.45
C SER A 82 16.83 55.41 6.56
N ILE A 83 16.08 55.27 5.47
CA ILE A 83 16.39 54.68 4.16
C ILE A 83 17.76 55.14 3.62
N LYS A 84 18.47 54.23 2.94
CA LYS A 84 19.32 54.54 1.78
C LYS A 84 19.11 53.53 0.64
N ASP A 85 18.91 54.14 -0.52
CA ASP A 85 18.66 53.67 -1.88
C ASP A 85 19.51 52.49 -2.40
N THR A 86 18.97 51.69 -3.34
CA THR A 86 19.23 51.85 -4.79
C THR A 86 18.62 50.72 -5.64
N VAL A 87 17.53 51.06 -6.34
CA VAL A 87 17.18 50.84 -7.77
C VAL A 87 16.93 49.44 -8.37
N LEU A 88 15.66 49.24 -8.72
CA LEU A 88 15.08 48.39 -9.78
C LEU A 88 15.44 48.89 -11.20
N ASN A 89 15.58 47.98 -12.15
CA ASN A 89 15.45 48.27 -13.59
C ASN A 89 14.26 47.46 -14.16
N MET A 90 13.09 48.09 -14.35
CA MET A 90 12.06 47.63 -15.28
C MET A 90 11.28 48.81 -15.86
N THR A 91 11.22 48.81 -17.19
CA THR A 91 10.78 49.88 -18.09
C THR A 91 9.26 50.07 -18.12
N LEU A 92 8.80 51.31 -17.99
CA LEU A 92 7.41 51.76 -18.15
C LEU A 92 7.05 52.00 -19.63
N ARG A 93 5.80 51.68 -20.00
CA ARG A 93 5.07 52.32 -21.10
C ARG A 93 3.83 53.01 -20.50
N GLU A 94 3.77 54.32 -20.64
CA GLU A 94 2.66 55.19 -20.25
C GLU A 94 1.61 55.32 -21.37
N TYR A 95 0.36 55.64 -20.98
CA TYR A 95 -0.55 56.63 -21.61
C TYR A 95 -1.81 56.82 -20.70
N PRO A 96 -2.58 57.93 -20.78
CA PRO A 96 -2.58 58.96 -19.73
C PRO A 96 -3.91 59.20 -19.00
N ARG A 97 -3.81 60.08 -17.98
CA ARG A 97 -4.78 60.55 -16.96
C ARG A 97 -6.03 61.28 -17.48
N GLN A 98 -7.08 61.30 -16.63
CA GLN A 98 -7.82 62.45 -16.04
C GLN A 98 -9.20 61.94 -15.54
N THR A 99 -9.85 62.33 -14.43
CA THR A 99 -9.75 63.45 -13.47
C THR A 99 -10.60 63.14 -12.21
N HIS A 100 -10.21 63.74 -11.09
CA HIS A 100 -10.87 63.99 -9.79
C HIS A 100 -12.40 63.75 -9.59
N ILE A 101 -12.78 63.27 -8.39
CA ILE A 101 -13.47 64.03 -7.30
C ILE A 101 -13.73 63.11 -6.06
N ASN A 102 -13.31 63.62 -4.89
CA ASN A 102 -13.78 63.53 -3.48
C ASN A 102 -15.07 62.72 -3.16
N SER A 103 -15.36 62.16 -1.99
CA SER A 103 -14.81 62.23 -0.61
C SER A 103 -15.55 61.19 0.27
N GLU A 104 -14.80 60.58 1.19
CA GLU A 104 -15.09 60.27 2.61
C GLU A 104 -16.41 59.61 3.11
N SER A 105 -16.17 58.64 4.01
CA SER A 105 -16.92 58.26 5.22
C SER A 105 -17.99 57.15 5.13
N GLU A 106 -17.53 55.90 5.23
CA GLU A 106 -18.28 54.81 5.88
C GLU A 106 -17.68 54.58 7.27
N PHE A 107 -18.51 54.54 8.32
CA PHE A 107 -18.50 53.56 9.41
C PHE A 107 -19.45 54.03 10.52
N LEU A 108 -20.57 53.32 10.73
CA LEU A 108 -20.98 52.69 12.00
C LEU A 108 -22.46 52.25 12.04
N CYS A 109 -22.64 51.08 12.68
CA CYS A 109 -23.77 50.63 13.52
C CYS A 109 -25.00 49.91 12.94
N SER A 110 -25.05 48.60 13.29
CA SER A 110 -25.98 48.00 14.30
C SER A 110 -27.42 47.59 13.91
N LEU A 111 -27.63 46.26 13.97
CA LEU A 111 -28.74 45.49 14.57
C LEU A 111 -30.20 45.98 14.53
N ALA A 112 -31.03 45.08 13.97
CA ALA A 112 -32.41 44.70 14.31
C ALA A 112 -33.55 45.74 14.17
N THR A 113 -34.62 45.38 13.43
CA THR A 113 -35.97 45.13 13.97
C THR A 113 -36.93 44.71 12.83
N THR A 114 -37.72 43.67 13.09
CA THR A 114 -38.82 43.14 12.28
C THR A 114 -40.00 44.10 12.25
N HIS A 115 -40.54 44.49 11.08
CA HIS A 115 -41.95 44.88 10.94
C HIS A 115 -42.51 44.62 9.53
N LEU A 116 -43.67 43.96 9.52
CA LEU A 116 -44.55 43.69 8.39
C LEU A 116 -45.23 44.98 7.93
N LEU A 117 -45.12 45.32 6.65
CA LEU A 117 -46.12 46.13 5.94
C LEU A 117 -46.23 45.62 4.49
N HIS A 118 -47.39 45.04 4.18
CA HIS A 118 -47.88 44.80 2.83
C HIS A 118 -48.32 46.13 2.23
N LEU A 119 -47.69 46.58 1.14
CA LEU A 119 -48.33 47.43 0.14
C LEU A 119 -47.74 47.14 -1.24
N SER A 120 -48.65 47.02 -2.19
CA SER A 120 -48.53 46.71 -3.61
C SER A 120 -47.59 47.63 -4.39
N GLY A 121 -46.81 47.06 -5.32
CA GLY A 121 -46.22 47.81 -6.43
C GLY A 121 -44.97 47.18 -7.04
N THR A 122 -45.15 46.54 -8.20
CA THR A 122 -44.10 46.27 -9.22
C THR A 122 -42.80 45.62 -8.74
N CYS A 123 -42.72 44.29 -8.87
CA CYS A 123 -41.46 43.54 -8.83
C CYS A 123 -40.56 43.95 -10.01
N ILE A 124 -39.71 44.95 -9.81
CA ILE A 124 -38.46 45.04 -10.54
C ILE A 124 -37.56 43.98 -9.90
N THR A 125 -37.34 42.88 -10.62
CA THR A 125 -36.35 41.88 -10.22
C THR A 125 -34.99 42.59 -10.06
N PRO A 126 -34.27 42.40 -8.94
CA PRO A 126 -32.86 42.75 -8.94
C PRO A 126 -32.23 41.81 -9.96
N ALA A 127 -31.74 42.38 -11.05
CA ALA A 127 -30.84 41.68 -11.95
C ALA A 127 -29.83 40.96 -11.06
N ARG A 128 -29.78 39.63 -11.17
CA ARG A 128 -28.72 38.81 -10.58
C ARG A 128 -27.42 39.41 -11.09
N CYS A 129 -26.80 40.27 -10.28
CA CYS A 129 -25.42 40.64 -10.44
C CYS A 129 -24.68 39.31 -10.31
N GLY A 130 -24.31 38.76 -11.46
CA GLY A 130 -23.60 37.50 -11.56
C GLY A 130 -22.26 37.67 -10.86
N GLN A 131 -22.23 37.42 -9.56
CA GLN A 131 -21.01 36.95 -8.91
C GLN A 131 -20.62 35.69 -9.67
N ARG A 132 -19.75 35.85 -10.66
CA ARG A 132 -18.89 34.78 -11.13
C ARG A 132 -18.06 34.38 -9.92
N TYR A 133 -18.61 33.53 -9.06
CA TYR A 133 -17.81 32.79 -8.10
C TYR A 133 -16.80 32.02 -8.94
N CYS A 134 -15.55 32.48 -8.96
CA CYS A 134 -14.45 31.65 -9.46
C CYS A 134 -14.54 30.35 -8.67
N LEU A 135 -14.95 29.28 -9.36
CA LEU A 135 -15.12 27.98 -8.75
C LEU A 135 -13.71 27.54 -8.31
N THR A 136 -13.48 27.45 -7.00
CA THR A 136 -12.26 26.86 -6.42
C THR A 136 -11.99 25.50 -7.05
N VAL A 137 -10.74 25.06 -7.12
CA VAL A 137 -10.38 23.71 -7.59
C VAL A 137 -11.15 22.66 -6.82
N THR A 138 -11.23 22.79 -5.49
CA THR A 138 -12.02 21.91 -4.62
C THR A 138 -13.50 21.83 -5.01
N GLY A 139 -14.15 22.99 -5.17
CA GLY A 139 -15.54 23.07 -5.62
C GLY A 139 -15.76 22.53 -7.05
N ASN A 140 -14.77 22.68 -7.93
CA ASN A 140 -14.82 22.12 -9.28
C ASN A 140 -14.77 20.59 -9.27
N PHE A 141 -13.88 19.98 -8.48
CA PHE A 141 -13.85 18.53 -8.30
C PHE A 141 -15.19 18.00 -7.77
N ALA A 142 -15.74 18.64 -6.74
CA ALA A 142 -17.02 18.23 -6.17
C ALA A 142 -18.18 18.32 -7.18
N LYS A 143 -18.21 19.38 -8.00
CA LYS A 143 -19.18 19.54 -9.08
C LYS A 143 -19.08 18.41 -10.12
N VAL A 144 -17.87 18.01 -10.48
CA VAL A 144 -17.64 16.95 -11.46
C VAL A 144 -18.01 15.57 -10.90
N ILE A 145 -17.57 15.24 -9.68
CA ILE A 145 -17.92 13.98 -9.00
C ILE A 145 -19.44 13.82 -8.95
N HIS A 146 -20.14 14.85 -8.48
CA HIS A 146 -21.60 14.85 -8.41
C HIS A 146 -22.23 14.74 -9.82
N GLY A 147 -21.78 15.55 -10.77
CA GLY A 147 -22.46 15.74 -12.06
C GLY A 147 -22.17 14.72 -13.17
N LEU A 148 -21.06 13.96 -13.09
CA LEU A 148 -20.80 12.87 -14.04
C LEU A 148 -21.90 11.81 -13.98
N ASN A 149 -22.31 11.25 -15.10
CA ASN A 149 -23.31 10.20 -15.17
C ASN A 149 -22.91 9.15 -16.21
N ALA A 150 -23.69 8.06 -16.30
CA ALA A 150 -23.36 6.94 -17.17
C ALA A 150 -23.25 7.34 -18.66
N ASN A 151 -23.93 8.40 -19.10
CA ASN A 151 -23.87 8.86 -20.50
C ASN A 151 -22.52 9.49 -20.86
N GLN A 152 -21.69 9.88 -19.87
CA GLN A 152 -20.33 10.34 -20.14
C GLN A 152 -19.33 9.18 -20.22
N LEU A 153 -19.67 7.95 -19.82
CA LEU A 153 -18.76 6.82 -19.99
C LEU A 153 -18.58 6.52 -21.47
N THR A 154 -17.34 6.50 -21.93
CA THR A 154 -16.99 6.07 -23.29
C THR A 154 -16.81 4.55 -23.33
N ASP A 155 -17.00 3.95 -24.51
CA ASP A 155 -16.77 2.51 -24.69
C ASP A 155 -15.34 2.11 -24.31
N GLN A 156 -14.36 2.98 -24.60
CA GLN A 156 -12.96 2.74 -24.30
C GLN A 156 -12.68 2.78 -22.79
N VAL A 157 -13.25 3.75 -22.05
CA VAL A 157 -13.21 3.77 -20.57
C VAL A 157 -13.86 2.51 -20.00
N ILE A 158 -15.02 2.11 -20.51
CA ILE A 158 -15.71 0.88 -20.08
C ILE A 158 -14.83 -0.35 -20.33
N GLN A 159 -14.22 -0.48 -21.51
CA GLN A 159 -13.34 -1.60 -21.82
C GLN A 159 -12.10 -1.65 -20.93
N ARG A 160 -11.43 -0.51 -20.71
CA ARG A 160 -10.24 -0.43 -19.85
C ARG A 160 -10.57 -0.69 -18.39
N SER A 161 -11.66 -0.11 -17.89
CA SER A 161 -12.10 -0.35 -16.51
C SER A 161 -12.52 -1.80 -16.26
N LYS A 162 -13.19 -2.47 -17.21
CA LYS A 162 -13.47 -3.92 -17.09
C LYS A 162 -12.19 -4.76 -16.97
N ARG A 163 -11.14 -4.43 -17.73
CA ARG A 163 -9.83 -5.09 -17.62
C ARG A 163 -9.19 -4.85 -16.24
N MET A 164 -9.21 -3.61 -15.77
CA MET A 164 -8.71 -3.23 -14.45
C MET A 164 -9.45 -3.98 -13.33
N ILE A 165 -10.78 -4.04 -13.41
CA ILE A 165 -11.62 -4.76 -12.45
C ILE A 165 -11.27 -6.25 -12.44
N LEU A 166 -11.23 -6.91 -13.60
CA LEU A 166 -10.90 -8.34 -13.66
C LEU A 166 -9.50 -8.63 -13.08
N ASP A 167 -8.51 -7.82 -13.46
CA ASP A 167 -7.15 -7.95 -12.93
C ASP A 167 -7.11 -7.82 -11.40
N THR A 168 -7.77 -6.77 -10.89
CA THR A 168 -7.84 -6.44 -9.46
C THR A 168 -8.52 -7.54 -8.65
N LEU A 169 -9.63 -8.12 -9.15
CA LEU A 169 -10.30 -9.23 -8.51
C LEU A 169 -9.41 -10.47 -8.47
N GLY A 170 -8.72 -10.78 -9.59
CA GLY A 170 -7.81 -11.92 -9.67
C GLY A 170 -6.66 -11.82 -8.67
N VAL A 171 -5.97 -10.68 -8.64
CA VAL A 171 -4.86 -10.48 -7.68
C VAL A 171 -5.35 -10.38 -6.24
N GLY A 172 -6.53 -9.80 -6.00
CA GLY A 172 -7.14 -9.72 -4.67
C GLY A 172 -7.52 -11.09 -4.12
N LEU A 173 -8.14 -11.94 -4.94
CA LEU A 173 -8.44 -13.33 -4.57
C LEU A 173 -7.17 -14.10 -4.27
N LEU A 174 -6.14 -14.00 -5.11
CA LEU A 174 -4.84 -14.63 -4.85
C LEU A 174 -4.20 -14.11 -3.54
N GLY A 175 -4.32 -12.81 -3.28
CA GLY A 175 -3.83 -12.16 -2.07
C GLY A 175 -4.57 -12.55 -0.78
N THR A 176 -5.72 -13.24 -0.85
CA THR A 176 -6.37 -13.79 0.36
C THR A 176 -5.53 -14.85 1.07
N SER A 177 -4.62 -15.49 0.34
CA SER A 177 -3.74 -16.55 0.86
C SER A 177 -2.52 -16.03 1.62
N THR A 178 -2.31 -14.71 1.66
CA THR A 178 -1.12 -14.10 2.27
C THR A 178 -1.21 -13.95 3.78
N GLU A 179 -0.04 -13.85 4.40
CA GLU A 179 0.07 -13.68 5.86
C GLU A 179 -0.47 -12.31 6.31
N VAL A 180 -0.26 -11.22 5.56
CA VAL A 180 -0.76 -9.90 5.98
C VAL A 180 -2.27 -9.85 5.86
N CYS A 181 -2.84 -10.36 4.77
CA CYS A 181 -4.28 -10.50 4.60
C CYS A 181 -4.88 -11.28 5.78
N HIS A 182 -4.27 -12.39 6.18
CA HIS A 182 -4.69 -13.14 7.38
C HIS A 182 -4.63 -12.28 8.66
N LYS A 183 -3.51 -11.58 8.91
CA LYS A 183 -3.35 -10.72 10.10
C LYS A 183 -4.42 -9.62 10.15
N VAL A 184 -4.66 -8.93 9.03
CA VAL A 184 -5.65 -7.85 8.99
C VAL A 184 -7.08 -8.37 9.05
N ALA A 185 -7.35 -9.57 8.51
CA ALA A 185 -8.64 -10.22 8.64
C ALA A 185 -8.91 -10.61 10.11
N GLN A 186 -7.91 -11.18 10.81
CA GLN A 186 -8.03 -11.49 12.24
C GLN A 186 -8.20 -10.24 13.10
N TYR A 187 -7.44 -9.18 12.83
CA TYR A 187 -7.65 -7.88 13.47
C TYR A 187 -9.07 -7.37 13.23
N SER A 188 -9.56 -7.44 11.99
CA SER A 188 -10.85 -6.87 11.63
C SER A 188 -12.04 -7.63 12.23
N LYS A 189 -11.88 -8.91 12.60
CA LYS A 189 -12.92 -9.73 13.25
C LYS A 189 -13.44 -9.17 14.56
N ILE A 190 -12.69 -8.28 15.22
CA ILE A 190 -13.14 -7.64 16.47
C ILE A 190 -14.27 -6.64 16.24
N TYR A 191 -14.53 -6.25 14.99
CA TYR A 191 -15.57 -5.30 14.63
C TYR A 191 -16.79 -5.99 14.03
N SER A 192 -17.97 -5.65 14.55
CA SER A 192 -19.26 -6.09 14.04
C SER A 192 -20.19 -4.89 13.79
N SER A 193 -21.13 -5.04 12.86
CA SER A 193 -22.15 -4.06 12.52
C SER A 193 -23.35 -4.78 11.92
N ASP A 194 -24.53 -4.17 11.97
CA ASP A 194 -25.74 -4.68 11.31
C ASP A 194 -25.57 -4.73 9.79
N LEU A 195 -24.74 -3.83 9.25
CA LEU A 195 -24.34 -3.86 7.84
C LEU A 195 -23.06 -4.67 7.68
N SER A 196 -23.02 -5.54 6.67
CA SER A 196 -21.85 -6.37 6.40
C SER A 196 -21.60 -6.56 4.90
N SER A 197 -20.33 -6.69 4.55
CA SER A 197 -19.86 -6.95 3.20
C SER A 197 -18.94 -8.17 3.15
N THR A 198 -18.84 -8.76 1.97
CA THR A 198 -18.09 -9.98 1.68
C THR A 198 -16.59 -9.76 1.80
N ILE A 199 -15.89 -10.73 2.40
CA ILE A 199 -14.44 -10.88 2.24
C ILE A 199 -14.21 -11.85 1.10
N TRP A 200 -13.47 -11.40 0.07
CA TRP A 200 -13.31 -12.18 -1.16
C TRP A 200 -12.66 -13.54 -0.85
N GLY A 201 -13.12 -14.60 -1.50
CA GLY A 201 -12.63 -15.97 -1.30
C GLY A 201 -13.07 -16.63 0.02
N HIS A 202 -13.92 -15.99 0.83
CA HIS A 202 -14.37 -16.53 2.11
C HIS A 202 -15.91 -16.59 2.19
N LEU A 203 -16.44 -17.81 2.35
CA LEU A 203 -17.88 -18.06 2.53
C LEU A 203 -18.37 -17.78 3.96
N ASP A 204 -17.53 -18.05 4.95
CA ASP A 204 -17.96 -18.17 6.35
C ASP A 204 -17.87 -16.86 7.14
N PHE A 205 -17.42 -15.78 6.50
CA PHE A 205 -17.04 -14.57 7.21
C PHE A 205 -17.31 -13.29 6.42
N ARG A 206 -18.04 -12.37 7.06
CA ARG A 206 -18.34 -11.02 6.56
C ARG A 206 -17.88 -10.00 7.59
N LEU A 207 -17.58 -8.78 7.14
CA LEU A 207 -17.16 -7.68 8.00
C LEU A 207 -18.01 -6.44 7.78
N PRO A 208 -18.01 -5.48 8.73
CA PRO A 208 -18.53 -4.14 8.45
C PRO A 208 -17.88 -3.57 7.19
N PRO A 209 -18.58 -2.74 6.40
CA PRO A 209 -18.17 -2.40 5.04
C PRO A 209 -16.79 -1.72 4.97
N LEU A 210 -16.48 -0.88 5.96
CA LEU A 210 -15.17 -0.25 6.13
C LEU A 210 -14.04 -1.28 6.24
N TYR A 211 -14.26 -2.33 7.04
CA TYR A 211 -13.26 -3.36 7.28
C TYR A 211 -13.23 -4.43 6.18
N ALA A 212 -14.34 -4.66 5.48
CA ALA A 212 -14.33 -5.45 4.27
C ALA A 212 -13.53 -4.77 3.15
N ALA A 213 -13.76 -3.47 2.93
CA ALA A 213 -12.97 -2.66 2.00
C ALA A 213 -11.48 -2.63 2.39
N PHE A 214 -11.18 -2.51 3.69
CA PHE A 214 -9.83 -2.60 4.22
C PHE A 214 -9.16 -3.93 3.89
N VAL A 215 -9.75 -5.05 4.29
CA VAL A 215 -9.16 -6.40 4.11
C VAL A 215 -9.04 -6.75 2.63
N ASN A 216 -10.06 -6.48 1.82
CA ASN A 216 -10.02 -6.77 0.38
C ASN A 216 -9.01 -5.84 -0.33
N GLY A 217 -8.89 -4.57 0.04
CA GLY A 217 -7.87 -3.66 -0.47
C GLY A 217 -6.46 -4.03 -0.02
N VAL A 218 -6.32 -4.53 1.21
CA VAL A 218 -5.10 -5.21 1.63
C VAL A 218 -4.87 -6.40 0.72
N ALA A 219 -5.78 -7.33 0.51
CA ALA A 219 -5.56 -8.50 -0.36
C ALA A 219 -5.13 -8.12 -1.80
N VAL A 220 -5.68 -7.06 -2.40
CA VAL A 220 -5.28 -6.59 -3.75
C VAL A 220 -3.81 -6.18 -3.80
N ARG A 221 -3.37 -5.41 -2.79
CA ARG A 221 -2.02 -4.85 -2.73
C ARG A 221 -1.04 -5.76 -2.00
N ASP A 222 -1.59 -6.58 -1.10
CA ASP A 222 -0.92 -7.45 -0.17
C ASP A 222 -0.47 -8.63 -0.90
N ALA A 223 0.69 -8.36 -1.41
CA ALA A 223 1.58 -9.39 -1.60
C ALA A 223 2.94 -8.75 -1.23
N LEU A 224 3.26 -8.79 0.07
CA LEU A 224 4.59 -8.54 0.65
C LEU A 224 4.94 -9.44 1.86
N LEU A 225 6.15 -10.04 1.89
CA LEU A 225 6.64 -10.85 3.03
C LEU A 225 7.94 -10.28 3.62
N PHE A 226 7.98 -10.23 4.95
CA PHE A 226 9.17 -10.02 5.75
C PHE A 226 9.75 -11.36 6.21
N ALA A 227 11.06 -11.52 6.04
CA ALA A 227 11.84 -12.59 6.66
C ALA A 227 12.16 -12.21 8.11
N LEU A 228 11.37 -12.70 9.05
CA LEU A 228 11.86 -13.00 10.40
C LEU A 228 11.38 -14.38 10.82
N LYS A 229 12.04 -15.41 10.28
CA LYS A 229 12.17 -16.71 10.96
C LYS A 229 13.43 -17.46 10.48
N SER A 230 14.56 -16.76 10.47
CA SER A 230 15.90 -17.37 10.36
C SER A 230 16.71 -17.28 11.65
N TYR A 231 16.08 -16.95 12.78
CA TYR A 231 16.67 -17.07 14.12
C TYR A 231 15.58 -17.43 15.12
N LYS A 232 15.18 -18.71 15.19
CA LYS A 232 14.57 -19.36 16.40
C LYS A 232 14.18 -20.84 16.22
N LEU A 233 14.69 -21.55 15.21
CA LEU A 233 14.56 -23.02 15.12
C LEU A 233 15.89 -23.77 15.03
N MET A 234 17.00 -23.05 15.17
CA MET A 234 18.34 -23.63 15.28
C MET A 234 18.96 -23.53 16.71
N PRO A 235 18.15 -23.54 17.78
CA PRO A 235 18.63 -24.17 19.03
C PRO A 235 17.88 -25.45 19.39
N PHE A 236 16.70 -25.75 18.85
CA PHE A 236 15.85 -26.82 19.40
C PHE A 236 16.34 -28.25 19.08
N LEU A 237 16.99 -28.44 17.93
CA LEU A 237 17.55 -29.74 17.56
C LEU A 237 18.90 -30.01 18.25
N LEU A 238 19.67 -28.96 18.55
CA LEU A 238 20.90 -29.08 19.36
C LEU A 238 20.58 -29.19 20.87
N TYR A 239 19.49 -28.59 21.36
CA TYR A 239 19.06 -28.72 22.75
C TYR A 239 18.62 -30.16 23.09
N ARG A 240 17.98 -30.85 22.13
CA ARG A 240 17.46 -32.21 22.33
C ARG A 240 18.57 -33.24 22.50
N GLU A 241 19.67 -33.13 21.75
CA GLU A 241 20.79 -34.07 21.86
C GLU A 241 21.69 -33.79 23.08
N GLN A 242 21.79 -32.53 23.52
CA GLN A 242 22.74 -32.14 24.58
C GLN A 242 22.13 -32.14 26.01
N TYR A 243 20.83 -31.86 26.16
CA TYR A 243 20.21 -31.68 27.48
C TYR A 243 19.25 -32.80 27.90
N VAL A 244 18.66 -33.56 26.96
CA VAL A 244 17.81 -34.71 27.32
C VAL A 244 18.58 -35.76 28.13
N PRO A 245 19.83 -36.13 27.80
CA PRO A 245 20.60 -37.04 28.64
C PRO A 245 20.91 -36.47 30.03
N LYS A 246 21.08 -35.15 30.16
CA LYS A 246 21.37 -34.48 31.43
C LYS A 246 20.13 -34.36 32.33
N ILE A 247 18.96 -34.12 31.74
CA ILE A 247 17.68 -34.06 32.46
C ILE A 247 17.28 -35.45 32.95
N VAL A 248 17.52 -36.49 32.15
CA VAL A 248 17.33 -37.89 32.56
C VAL A 248 18.31 -38.27 33.68
N ALA A 249 19.59 -37.91 33.56
CA ALA A 249 20.56 -38.15 34.62
C ALA A 249 20.24 -37.40 35.93
N TYR A 250 19.70 -36.18 35.83
CA TYR A 250 19.29 -35.38 36.99
C TYR A 250 18.01 -35.93 37.65
N SER A 251 17.06 -36.44 36.87
CA SER A 251 15.86 -37.09 37.42
C SER A 251 16.19 -38.43 38.08
N GLU A 252 17.11 -39.22 37.50
CA GLU A 252 17.63 -40.45 38.11
C GLU A 252 18.41 -40.16 39.40
N ALA A 253 19.25 -39.12 39.44
CA ALA A 253 19.97 -38.73 40.65
C ALA A 253 19.04 -38.22 41.76
N CYS A 254 18.02 -37.42 41.41
CA CYS A 254 16.98 -36.99 42.35
C CYS A 254 16.18 -38.17 42.89
N TYR A 255 15.85 -39.15 42.04
CA TYR A 255 15.09 -40.34 42.45
C TYR A 255 15.90 -41.27 43.35
N LYS A 256 17.21 -41.42 43.08
CA LYS A 256 18.15 -42.18 43.92
C LYS A 256 18.30 -41.54 45.31
N THR A 257 18.39 -40.21 45.36
CA THR A 257 18.41 -39.46 46.62
C THR A 257 17.09 -39.59 47.37
N PHE A 258 15.94 -39.67 46.69
CA PHE A 258 14.63 -39.87 47.33
C PHE A 258 14.44 -41.29 47.89
N GLN A 259 15.02 -42.33 47.27
CA GLN A 259 14.97 -43.71 47.77
C GLN A 259 15.76 -43.89 49.07
N ASP A 260 16.84 -43.13 49.26
CA ASP A 260 17.63 -43.16 50.50
C ASP A 260 16.86 -42.57 51.71
N TYR A 261 15.83 -41.75 51.47
CA TYR A 261 15.02 -41.12 52.53
C TYR A 261 13.62 -41.74 52.74
N SER A 262 13.11 -42.56 51.81
CA SER A 262 11.82 -43.24 51.97
C SER A 262 11.72 -44.53 51.12
N PRO A 263 11.91 -45.73 51.70
CA PRO A 263 12.07 -46.98 50.94
C PRO A 263 10.79 -47.57 50.31
N ASN A 264 9.64 -46.89 50.39
CA ASN A 264 8.33 -47.43 49.97
C ASN A 264 7.64 -46.69 48.80
N VAL A 265 8.39 -45.98 47.95
CA VAL A 265 7.81 -45.36 46.74
C VAL A 265 7.93 -46.30 45.54
N LEU A 266 6.77 -46.63 44.93
CA LEU A 266 6.62 -47.50 43.76
C LEU A 266 7.31 -46.92 42.50
N GLN A 267 7.74 -47.84 41.62
CA GLN A 267 8.64 -47.65 40.46
C GLN A 267 8.42 -46.39 39.60
N PRO A 268 9.48 -45.85 38.96
CA PRO A 268 9.37 -44.69 38.08
C PRO A 268 8.45 -44.99 36.89
N PRO A 269 7.70 -44.01 36.37
CA PRO A 269 6.95 -44.19 35.14
C PRO A 269 7.91 -44.54 34.01
N SER A 270 7.60 -45.60 33.26
CA SER A 270 8.40 -45.97 32.08
C SER A 270 8.50 -44.79 31.11
N SER A 271 9.60 -44.70 30.37
CA SER A 271 9.88 -43.64 29.39
C SER A 271 8.75 -43.40 28.38
N GLU A 272 7.89 -44.39 28.16
CA GLU A 272 6.68 -44.31 27.35
C GLU A 272 5.55 -43.45 27.96
N SER A 273 5.48 -43.35 29.28
CA SER A 273 4.38 -42.68 30.01
C SER A 273 4.53 -41.16 29.98
N ALA A 274 5.77 -40.65 30.06
CA ALA A 274 6.07 -39.22 29.93
C ALA A 274 5.88 -38.74 28.47
N LEU A 275 6.23 -39.58 27.48
CA LEU A 275 5.99 -39.31 26.07
C LEU A 275 4.50 -39.27 25.72
N LYS A 276 3.64 -40.02 26.42
CA LYS A 276 2.19 -40.02 26.19
C LYS A 276 1.50 -38.77 26.70
N ILE A 277 2.00 -38.13 27.77
CA ILE A 277 1.38 -36.90 28.30
C ILE A 277 1.68 -35.70 27.39
N GLU A 278 2.89 -35.60 26.83
CA GLU A 278 3.19 -34.59 25.79
C GLU A 278 2.48 -34.89 24.46
N ALA A 279 2.40 -36.17 24.04
CA ALA A 279 1.68 -36.53 22.83
C ALA A 279 0.17 -36.24 22.93
N PHE A 280 -0.44 -36.41 24.10
CA PHE A 280 -1.87 -36.16 24.30
C PHE A 280 -2.21 -34.66 24.35
N GLU A 281 -1.33 -33.79 24.86
CA GLU A 281 -1.51 -32.33 24.75
C GLU A 281 -1.19 -31.79 23.35
N ILE A 282 -0.20 -32.36 22.65
CA ILE A 282 0.08 -32.00 21.25
C ILE A 282 -1.05 -32.46 20.32
N GLU A 283 -1.66 -33.63 20.56
CA GLU A 283 -2.80 -34.12 19.78
C GLU A 283 -4.09 -33.32 20.06
N ARG A 284 -4.27 -32.77 21.26
CA ARG A 284 -5.40 -31.87 21.59
C ARG A 284 -5.23 -30.47 21.00
N CYS A 285 -4.00 -29.95 20.95
CA CYS A 285 -3.67 -28.69 20.26
C CYS A 285 -3.73 -28.81 18.73
N THR A 286 -3.53 -30.00 18.17
CA THR A 286 -3.62 -30.22 16.71
C THR A 286 -5.01 -30.67 16.24
N ARG A 287 -5.79 -31.41 17.03
CA ARG A 287 -7.17 -31.81 16.64
C ARG A 287 -8.24 -30.72 16.84
N GLY A 288 -7.97 -29.69 17.65
CA GLY A 288 -8.90 -28.56 17.83
C GLY A 288 -8.96 -27.57 16.66
N GLY A 289 -8.09 -27.71 15.65
CA GLY A 289 -7.95 -26.72 14.57
C GLY A 289 -7.71 -27.28 13.17
N VAL A 290 -7.73 -28.60 12.97
CA VAL A 290 -7.40 -29.21 11.65
C VAL A 290 -8.64 -29.66 10.87
N ASP A 291 -9.79 -29.87 11.53
CA ASP A 291 -11.02 -30.33 10.86
C ASP A 291 -11.86 -29.21 10.19
N LYS A 292 -11.37 -27.96 10.16
CA LYS A 292 -11.98 -26.84 9.40
C LYS A 292 -11.10 -26.23 8.31
N PHE A 293 -9.90 -26.77 8.06
CA PHE A 293 -8.92 -26.17 7.14
C PHE A 293 -8.42 -27.11 6.04
N GLY A 294 -9.04 -28.29 5.89
CA GLY A 294 -8.59 -29.38 5.02
C GLY A 294 -8.48 -29.08 3.52
N ASN A 295 -9.06 -27.98 3.02
CA ASN A 295 -8.97 -27.61 1.59
C ASN A 295 -7.93 -26.52 1.28
N TYR A 296 -7.32 -25.86 2.28
CA TYR A 296 -6.38 -24.76 2.04
C TYR A 296 -4.90 -25.20 2.00
N ALA A 297 -4.60 -26.47 2.30
CA ALA A 297 -3.22 -26.97 2.36
C ALA A 297 -2.62 -27.35 0.99
N LYS A 298 -3.36 -27.25 -0.12
CA LYS A 298 -2.87 -27.61 -1.47
C LYS A 298 -2.31 -26.45 -2.30
N LEU A 299 -2.57 -25.21 -1.90
CA LEU A 299 -1.86 -24.04 -2.43
C LEU A 299 -0.78 -23.66 -1.42
N GLY A 300 0.49 -23.81 -1.78
CA GLY A 300 1.59 -23.28 -0.98
C GLY A 300 1.30 -21.81 -0.65
N LYS A 301 1.37 -21.44 0.64
CA LYS A 301 1.01 -20.10 1.10
C LYS A 301 1.78 -19.06 0.28
N VAL A 302 1.07 -18.25 -0.50
CA VAL A 302 1.66 -17.13 -1.25
C VAL A 302 1.83 -15.99 -0.25
N HIS A 303 2.93 -15.27 -0.35
CA HIS A 303 3.42 -14.45 0.76
C HIS A 303 3.66 -13.01 0.32
N SER A 304 4.04 -12.81 -0.94
CA SER A 304 4.16 -11.51 -1.58
C SER A 304 3.89 -11.54 -3.08
N MET A 305 3.67 -10.41 -3.77
CA MET A 305 3.40 -10.30 -5.19
C MET A 305 3.46 -8.88 -5.80
N ASP A 306 3.11 -7.76 -5.14
CA ASP A 306 3.04 -6.43 -5.79
C ASP A 306 2.44 -6.51 -7.23
N PHE A 307 1.25 -7.11 -7.39
CA PHE A 307 0.81 -7.67 -8.69
C PHE A 307 -0.31 -6.91 -9.38
N ASP A 308 -0.89 -5.95 -8.67
CA ASP A 308 -1.95 -5.06 -9.11
C ASP A 308 -1.50 -4.13 -10.23
N ASP A 309 -2.49 -3.52 -10.88
CA ASP A 309 -2.30 -2.60 -11.99
C ASP A 309 -1.43 -1.40 -11.63
N THR A 310 -0.84 -0.77 -12.64
CA THR A 310 0.00 0.42 -12.46
C THR A 310 -0.33 1.46 -13.51
N TRP A 311 -0.39 2.72 -13.13
CA TRP A 311 -0.82 3.81 -14.02
C TRP A 311 0.26 4.88 -14.19
N HIS A 312 -0.04 5.88 -15.04
CA HIS A 312 0.78 7.06 -15.24
C HIS A 312 -0.05 8.34 -15.06
N PRO A 313 0.37 9.30 -14.22
CA PRO A 313 1.52 9.27 -13.31
C PRO A 313 1.48 8.12 -12.28
N ALA A 314 2.60 7.83 -11.63
CA ALA A 314 2.83 6.54 -10.97
C ALA A 314 1.91 6.30 -9.74
N THR A 315 0.96 5.37 -9.88
CA THR A 315 0.12 4.88 -8.78
C THR A 315 -0.43 3.48 -9.08
N HIS A 316 -1.14 2.90 -8.11
CA HIS A 316 -1.92 1.66 -8.20
C HIS A 316 -3.40 2.00 -7.96
N PRO A 317 -4.15 2.32 -9.02
CA PRO A 317 -5.39 3.08 -8.85
C PRO A 317 -6.60 2.23 -8.49
N SER A 318 -6.65 0.96 -8.90
CA SER A 318 -7.85 0.14 -8.80
C SER A 318 -8.09 -0.42 -7.40
N GLY A 319 -7.01 -0.83 -6.72
CA GLY A 319 -7.11 -1.44 -5.39
C GLY A 319 -7.65 -0.52 -4.30
N ALA A 320 -7.52 0.80 -4.47
CA ALA A 320 -8.11 1.77 -3.54
C ALA A 320 -9.61 1.96 -3.76
N VAL A 321 -10.12 1.70 -4.97
CA VAL A 321 -11.49 2.05 -5.37
C VAL A 321 -12.40 0.83 -5.36
N LEU A 322 -12.01 -0.25 -6.03
CA LEU A 322 -12.89 -1.39 -6.26
C LEU A 322 -13.39 -2.05 -4.96
N PRO A 323 -12.54 -2.33 -3.95
CA PRO A 323 -12.99 -2.90 -2.69
C PRO A 323 -14.01 -2.02 -1.95
N ALA A 324 -13.80 -0.71 -1.96
CA ALA A 324 -14.68 0.25 -1.30
C ALA A 324 -16.05 0.32 -1.99
N VAL A 325 -16.08 0.39 -3.31
CA VAL A 325 -17.31 0.43 -4.11
C VAL A 325 -18.10 -0.88 -3.98
N ILE A 326 -17.44 -2.05 -4.05
CA ILE A 326 -18.11 -3.35 -3.87
C ILE A 326 -18.67 -3.45 -2.45
N ALA A 327 -17.85 -3.18 -1.42
CA ALA A 327 -18.30 -3.27 -0.03
C ALA A 327 -19.50 -2.35 0.24
N LEU A 328 -19.46 -1.12 -0.26
CA LEU A 328 -20.55 -0.17 -0.15
C LEU A 328 -21.82 -0.65 -0.90
N SER A 329 -21.66 -1.20 -2.10
CA SER A 329 -22.78 -1.70 -2.92
C SER A 329 -23.53 -2.86 -2.27
N GLU A 330 -22.82 -3.71 -1.51
CA GLU A 330 -23.42 -4.81 -0.76
C GLU A 330 -24.15 -4.34 0.49
N ALA A 331 -23.57 -3.37 1.18
CA ALA A 331 -23.96 -3.03 2.53
C ALA A 331 -25.07 -2.00 2.62
N PHE A 332 -25.20 -1.11 1.65
CA PHE A 332 -26.21 -0.05 1.70
C PHE A 332 -27.47 -0.47 0.96
N PRO A 333 -28.58 -0.76 1.68
CA PRO A 333 -29.86 -1.03 1.05
C PRO A 333 -30.37 0.24 0.37
N GLN A 334 -30.24 0.30 -0.95
CA GLN A 334 -30.85 1.34 -1.76
C GLN A 334 -32.25 0.91 -2.24
N LYS A 335 -33.14 1.89 -2.46
CA LYS A 335 -34.46 1.65 -3.08
C LYS A 335 -34.35 1.02 -4.48
N LYS A 336 -33.24 1.29 -5.17
CA LYS A 336 -32.87 0.71 -6.46
C LYS A 336 -31.60 -0.11 -6.27
N LYS A 337 -31.53 -1.29 -6.87
CA LYS A 337 -30.31 -2.09 -6.86
C LYS A 337 -29.19 -1.36 -7.61
N ILE A 338 -27.95 -1.52 -7.15
CA ILE A 338 -26.77 -0.99 -7.83
C ILE A 338 -26.55 -1.81 -9.10
N SER A 339 -26.65 -1.17 -10.26
CA SER A 339 -26.35 -1.79 -11.54
C SER A 339 -24.83 -1.79 -11.81
N GLY A 340 -24.40 -2.59 -12.77
CA GLY A 340 -23.00 -2.58 -13.19
C GLY A 340 -22.57 -1.29 -13.88
N LEU A 341 -23.49 -0.53 -14.48
CA LEU A 341 -23.22 0.84 -14.93
C LEU A 341 -23.00 1.80 -13.77
N ASP A 342 -23.75 1.67 -12.68
CA ASP A 342 -23.55 2.48 -11.48
C ASP A 342 -22.17 2.17 -10.84
N LEU A 343 -21.79 0.89 -10.80
CA LEU A 343 -20.47 0.45 -10.35
C LEU A 343 -19.34 0.97 -11.25
N LEU A 344 -19.47 0.82 -12.58
CA LEU A 344 -18.50 1.33 -13.56
C LEU A 344 -18.35 2.84 -13.46
N LEU A 345 -19.44 3.59 -13.29
CA LEU A 345 -19.40 5.04 -13.13
C LEU A 345 -18.65 5.43 -11.86
N ALA A 346 -19.02 4.85 -10.71
CA ALA A 346 -18.37 5.13 -9.43
C ALA A 346 -16.87 4.78 -9.48
N PHE A 347 -16.54 3.61 -10.04
CA PHE A 347 -15.17 3.17 -10.24
C PHE A 347 -14.38 4.19 -11.07
N ASN A 348 -14.87 4.56 -12.26
CA ASN A 348 -14.17 5.48 -13.14
C ASN A 348 -14.07 6.90 -12.58
N VAL A 349 -15.05 7.39 -11.80
CA VAL A 349 -14.93 8.66 -11.07
C VAL A 349 -13.77 8.61 -10.06
N GLY A 350 -13.62 7.49 -9.33
CA GLY A 350 -12.50 7.30 -8.42
C GLY A 350 -11.14 7.25 -9.11
N ILE A 351 -11.04 6.58 -10.26
CA ILE A 351 -9.82 6.55 -11.09
C ILE A 351 -9.49 7.95 -11.64
N GLU A 352 -10.49 8.67 -12.15
CA GLU A 352 -10.33 10.01 -12.71
C GLU A 352 -9.81 11.00 -11.67
N VAL A 353 -10.40 11.02 -10.47
CA VAL A 353 -9.97 11.91 -9.39
C VAL A 353 -8.51 11.63 -9.01
N GLN A 354 -8.10 10.36 -8.94
CA GLN A 354 -6.71 10.01 -8.68
C GLN A 354 -5.75 10.58 -9.72
N GLY A 355 -6.05 10.33 -11.00
CA GLY A 355 -5.22 10.77 -12.11
C GLY A 355 -5.10 12.30 -12.16
N ARG A 356 -6.20 13.02 -11.93
CA ARG A 356 -6.22 14.48 -11.95
C ARG A 356 -5.42 15.09 -10.81
N LEU A 357 -5.50 14.53 -9.61
CA LEU A 357 -4.69 14.96 -8.47
C LEU A 357 -3.19 14.68 -8.70
N LEU A 358 -2.84 13.55 -9.33
CA LEU A 358 -1.45 13.27 -9.69
C LEU A 358 -0.88 14.30 -10.67
N HIS A 359 -1.71 14.90 -11.53
CA HIS A 359 -1.27 15.95 -12.46
C HIS A 359 -1.02 17.32 -11.79
N PHE A 360 -1.30 17.46 -10.49
CA PHE A 360 -1.02 18.69 -9.75
C PHE A 360 0.47 18.87 -9.43
N SER A 361 1.31 17.88 -9.68
CA SER A 361 2.76 17.97 -9.47
C SER A 361 3.51 17.23 -10.57
N ARG A 362 4.66 17.77 -10.99
CA ARG A 362 5.52 17.08 -11.97
C ARG A 362 6.24 15.90 -11.34
N GLU A 363 6.46 15.94 -10.01
CA GLU A 363 7.16 14.87 -9.29
C GLU A 363 6.42 13.53 -9.41
N ALA A 364 5.08 13.55 -9.46
CA ALA A 364 4.24 12.35 -9.54
C ALA A 364 4.45 11.51 -10.80
N ARG A 365 5.01 12.10 -11.87
CA ARG A 365 5.37 11.39 -13.12
C ARG A 365 6.56 10.45 -12.92
N ASN A 366 7.36 10.70 -11.89
CA ASN A 366 8.50 9.89 -11.52
C ASN A 366 8.11 8.92 -10.40
N ILE A 367 9.00 7.95 -10.16
CA ILE A 367 8.89 7.09 -9.00
C ILE A 367 8.99 7.94 -7.70
N PRO A 368 8.07 7.73 -6.72
CA PRO A 368 7.93 8.61 -5.56
C PRO A 368 9.16 8.63 -4.66
N ARG A 369 9.32 9.73 -3.90
CA ARG A 369 10.44 9.93 -2.96
C ARG A 369 10.02 10.14 -1.49
N ARG A 370 8.85 10.72 -1.22
CA ARG A 370 8.40 11.09 0.13
C ARG A 370 7.20 10.28 0.61
N PHE A 371 6.06 10.44 -0.06
CA PHE A 371 4.82 9.72 0.24
C PHE A 371 4.54 8.64 -0.81
N HIS A 372 3.86 7.58 -0.40
CA HIS A 372 3.41 6.54 -1.31
C HIS A 372 2.09 6.97 -2.00
N PRO A 373 2.07 7.19 -3.33
CA PRO A 373 0.92 7.79 -4.02
C PRO A 373 -0.43 7.09 -3.78
N PRO A 374 -0.54 5.75 -3.70
CA PRO A 374 -1.80 5.08 -3.39
C PRO A 374 -2.42 5.49 -2.04
N ALA A 375 -1.62 5.86 -1.03
CA ALA A 375 -2.13 6.34 0.25
C ALA A 375 -2.56 7.83 0.22
N VAL A 376 -2.14 8.57 -0.81
CA VAL A 376 -2.47 9.98 -1.00
C VAL A 376 -3.68 10.08 -1.92
N VAL A 377 -3.49 9.80 -3.21
CA VAL A 377 -4.56 9.95 -4.20
C VAL A 377 -5.58 8.82 -4.14
N GLY A 378 -5.18 7.60 -3.77
CA GLY A 378 -6.11 6.48 -3.65
C GLY A 378 -7.19 6.73 -2.61
N THR A 379 -6.85 7.36 -1.48
CA THR A 379 -7.83 7.76 -0.44
C THR A 379 -8.86 8.73 -0.99
N MET A 380 -8.40 9.70 -1.80
CA MET A 380 -9.26 10.68 -2.48
C MET A 380 -10.13 10.03 -3.55
N GLY A 381 -9.58 9.07 -4.31
CA GLY A 381 -10.31 8.29 -5.31
C GLY A 381 -11.40 7.42 -4.70
N SER A 382 -11.09 6.74 -3.59
CA SER A 382 -12.08 5.99 -2.80
C SER A 382 -13.21 6.90 -2.31
N ALA A 383 -12.89 8.06 -1.73
CA ALA A 383 -13.89 9.02 -1.28
C ALA A 383 -14.78 9.51 -2.42
N ALA A 384 -14.20 9.85 -3.57
CA ALA A 384 -14.95 10.28 -4.74
C ALA A 384 -15.87 9.18 -5.31
N ALA A 385 -15.37 7.95 -5.40
CA ALA A 385 -16.15 6.81 -5.88
C ALA A 385 -17.32 6.47 -4.95
N CYS A 386 -17.08 6.43 -3.63
CA CYS A 386 -18.10 6.17 -2.63
C CYS A 386 -19.13 7.32 -2.56
N ALA A 387 -18.68 8.59 -2.62
CA ALA A 387 -19.57 9.74 -2.72
C ALA A 387 -20.46 9.66 -3.97
N LYS A 388 -19.89 9.20 -5.09
CA LYS A 388 -20.65 8.99 -6.32
C LYS A 388 -21.72 7.92 -6.16
N LEU A 389 -21.36 6.76 -5.59
CA LEU A 389 -22.29 5.65 -5.41
C LEU A 389 -23.40 5.95 -4.39
N LEU A 390 -23.09 6.74 -3.36
CA LEU A 390 -24.06 7.27 -2.40
C LEU A 390 -24.92 8.41 -2.95
N ALA A 391 -24.65 8.87 -4.19
CA ALA A 391 -25.32 10.00 -4.82
C ALA A 391 -25.28 11.28 -3.99
N LEU A 392 -24.14 11.55 -3.34
CA LEU A 392 -23.94 12.76 -2.53
C LEU A 392 -24.10 14.03 -3.37
N ASP A 393 -24.58 15.10 -2.74
CA ASP A 393 -24.66 16.42 -3.37
C ASP A 393 -23.27 17.07 -3.54
N GLN A 394 -23.21 18.24 -4.18
CA GLN A 394 -21.92 18.92 -4.42
C GLN A 394 -21.24 19.38 -3.13
N LEU A 395 -21.98 19.76 -2.09
CA LEU A 395 -21.40 20.18 -0.82
C LEU A 395 -20.86 18.98 -0.05
N GLU A 396 -21.60 17.88 -0.04
CA GLU A 396 -21.21 16.61 0.57
C GLU A 396 -20.00 15.99 -0.16
N CYS A 397 -19.97 15.96 -1.50
CA CYS A 397 -18.80 15.52 -2.27
C CYS A 397 -17.55 16.33 -1.90
N LYS A 398 -17.71 17.65 -1.73
CA LYS A 398 -16.63 18.54 -1.32
C LYS A 398 -16.12 18.21 0.09
N ASN A 399 -17.03 17.98 1.03
CA ASN A 399 -16.67 17.60 2.40
C ASN A 399 -16.02 16.21 2.46
N ALA A 400 -16.47 15.25 1.64
CA ALA A 400 -15.87 13.93 1.54
C ALA A 400 -14.38 14.03 1.14
N LEU A 401 -14.05 14.86 0.14
CA LEU A 401 -12.65 15.12 -0.24
C LEU A 401 -11.86 15.79 0.89
N ALA A 402 -12.47 16.74 1.61
CA ALA A 402 -11.80 17.45 2.70
C ALA A 402 -11.49 16.55 3.90
N ILE A 403 -12.42 15.65 4.25
CA ILE A 403 -12.22 14.65 5.30
C ILE A 403 -11.18 13.62 4.85
N ALA A 404 -11.28 13.13 3.61
CA ALA A 404 -10.34 12.16 3.04
C ALA A 404 -8.89 12.67 3.02
N ALA A 405 -8.68 13.96 2.75
CA ALA A 405 -7.36 14.58 2.78
C ALA A 405 -6.71 14.50 4.18
N SER A 406 -7.51 14.52 5.26
CA SER A 406 -7.01 14.39 6.64
C SER A 406 -6.64 12.94 7.00
N TYR A 407 -7.14 11.96 6.24
CA TYR A 407 -6.76 10.54 6.36
C TYR A 407 -5.64 10.12 5.39
N ALA A 408 -5.28 10.99 4.46
CA ALA A 408 -4.34 10.70 3.40
C ALA A 408 -2.88 10.81 3.87
N GLY A 409 -2.00 10.08 3.18
CA GLY A 409 -0.55 10.15 3.39
C GLY A 409 0.01 8.95 4.15
N ALA A 410 0.94 8.26 3.50
CA ALA A 410 1.79 7.26 4.14
C ALA A 410 3.24 7.44 3.66
N PRO A 411 4.23 7.51 4.56
CA PRO A 411 5.63 7.64 4.17
C PRO A 411 6.12 6.47 3.32
N LEU A 412 6.99 6.76 2.35
CA LEU A 412 7.54 5.76 1.44
C LEU A 412 8.45 4.74 2.13
N ALA A 413 8.96 5.03 3.34
CA ALA A 413 9.82 4.12 4.11
C ALA A 413 9.18 2.73 4.31
N ASN A 414 7.86 2.66 4.44
CA ASN A 414 7.14 1.40 4.58
C ASN A 414 6.86 0.67 3.26
N ALA A 415 7.22 1.24 2.11
CA ALA A 415 7.02 0.61 0.79
C ALA A 415 7.80 -0.70 0.62
N ALA A 416 8.84 -0.93 1.43
CA ALA A 416 9.61 -2.17 1.43
C ALA A 416 9.31 -3.08 2.65
N THR A 417 8.12 -2.95 3.25
CA THR A 417 7.76 -3.65 4.50
C THR A 417 6.35 -4.25 4.41
N GLN A 418 6.03 -5.18 5.32
CA GLN A 418 4.70 -5.82 5.44
C GLN A 418 3.53 -4.81 5.56
N ILE A 419 3.81 -3.52 5.80
CA ILE A 419 2.82 -2.44 5.91
C ILE A 419 2.42 -1.84 4.56
N LYS A 420 3.24 -1.93 3.50
CA LYS A 420 2.90 -1.38 2.16
C LYS A 420 1.47 -1.73 1.69
N PRO A 421 0.96 -2.95 1.89
CA PRO A 421 -0.41 -3.29 1.50
C PRO A 421 -1.51 -2.53 2.23
N LEU A 422 -1.27 -2.22 3.50
CA LEU A 422 -2.20 -1.44 4.31
C LEU A 422 -2.37 -0.03 3.76
N HIS A 423 -1.43 0.48 2.95
CA HIS A 423 -1.60 1.78 2.29
C HIS A 423 -2.82 1.78 1.36
N VAL A 424 -3.04 0.70 0.61
CA VAL A 424 -4.19 0.56 -0.30
C VAL A 424 -5.44 0.15 0.45
N GLY A 425 -5.33 -0.76 1.43
CA GLY A 425 -6.44 -1.10 2.32
C GLY A 425 -6.98 0.13 3.07
N ASN A 426 -6.10 0.95 3.65
CA ASN A 426 -6.49 2.17 4.34
C ASN A 426 -7.03 3.22 3.38
N ALA A 427 -6.49 3.34 2.17
CA ALA A 427 -7.05 4.23 1.15
C ALA A 427 -8.52 3.85 0.82
N ALA A 428 -8.79 2.56 0.62
CA ALA A 428 -10.15 2.05 0.43
C ALA A 428 -11.04 2.36 1.64
N LYS A 429 -10.61 1.95 2.84
CA LYS A 429 -11.33 2.17 4.10
C LYS A 429 -11.63 3.65 4.37
N HIS A 430 -10.61 4.49 4.41
CA HIS A 430 -10.72 5.88 4.81
C HIS A 430 -11.46 6.74 3.80
N GLY A 431 -11.38 6.41 2.49
CA GLY A 431 -12.21 7.09 1.50
C GLY A 431 -13.69 6.77 1.67
N LEU A 432 -14.04 5.50 1.90
CA LEU A 432 -15.41 5.10 2.22
C LEU A 432 -15.89 5.77 3.51
N GLU A 433 -15.07 5.78 4.55
CA GLU A 433 -15.36 6.46 5.83
C GLU A 433 -15.60 7.96 5.63
N ALA A 434 -14.76 8.64 4.84
CA ALA A 434 -14.91 10.06 4.55
C ALA A 434 -16.22 10.38 3.82
N ALA A 435 -16.62 9.55 2.85
CA ALA A 435 -17.90 9.70 2.16
C ALA A 435 -19.09 9.48 3.11
N CYS A 436 -19.02 8.47 3.98
CA CYS A 436 -20.04 8.23 5.00
C CYS A 436 -20.13 9.37 6.02
N LEU A 437 -19.01 9.93 6.48
CA LEU A 437 -19.00 11.08 7.40
C LEU A 437 -19.58 12.33 6.74
N ALA A 438 -19.27 12.58 5.47
CA ALA A 438 -19.83 13.68 4.70
C ALA A 438 -21.35 13.55 4.50
N LEU A 439 -21.85 12.33 4.24
CA LEU A 439 -23.29 12.03 4.18
C LEU A 439 -24.00 12.38 5.50
N HIS A 440 -23.32 12.27 6.64
CA HIS A 440 -23.85 12.65 7.95
C HIS A 440 -23.59 14.13 8.30
N GLY A 441 -23.20 14.95 7.32
CA GLY A 441 -23.07 16.39 7.46
C GLY A 441 -21.75 16.88 8.06
N LEU A 442 -20.76 16.00 8.28
CA LEU A 442 -19.44 16.45 8.72
C LEU A 442 -18.79 17.33 7.65
N GLN A 443 -18.12 18.39 8.07
CA GLN A 443 -17.55 19.41 7.19
C GLN A 443 -16.04 19.47 7.32
N GLY A 444 -15.37 19.86 6.24
CA GLY A 444 -13.94 20.13 6.21
C GLY A 444 -13.62 21.44 5.49
N ASN A 445 -12.34 21.69 5.23
CA ASN A 445 -11.90 22.89 4.54
C ASN A 445 -12.47 22.94 3.11
N LYS A 446 -13.15 24.05 2.76
CA LYS A 446 -13.83 24.25 1.46
C LYS A 446 -12.87 24.41 0.27
N GLN A 447 -11.56 24.55 0.54
CA GLN A 447 -10.49 24.81 -0.40
C GLN A 447 -9.33 23.80 -0.24
N ILE A 448 -9.62 22.60 0.27
CA ILE A 448 -8.59 21.60 0.62
C ILE A 448 -7.64 21.22 -0.53
N LEU A 449 -8.12 21.26 -1.79
CA LEU A 449 -7.32 21.01 -2.99
C LEU A 449 -6.61 22.26 -3.51
N ASP A 450 -7.01 23.45 -3.07
CA ASP A 450 -6.46 24.71 -3.56
C ASP A 450 -5.20 25.12 -2.77
N MET A 451 -5.05 24.61 -1.55
CA MET A 451 -4.08 25.09 -0.57
C MET A 451 -2.81 24.25 -0.52
N GLU A 452 -1.65 24.91 -0.42
CA GLU A 452 -0.37 24.27 -0.11
C GLU A 452 -0.38 23.57 1.26
N SER A 453 -1.05 24.16 2.26
CA SER A 453 -1.25 23.54 3.57
C SER A 453 -2.39 22.52 3.62
N GLY A 454 -3.10 22.32 2.50
CA GLY A 454 -4.08 21.26 2.30
C GLY A 454 -3.46 20.05 1.62
N MET A 455 -4.03 19.61 0.50
CA MET A 455 -3.45 18.51 -0.31
C MET A 455 -2.04 18.82 -0.83
N GLY A 456 -1.66 20.10 -0.94
CA GLY A 456 -0.30 20.48 -1.32
C GLY A 456 0.78 20.01 -0.36
N ALA A 457 0.45 19.68 0.89
CA ALA A 457 1.40 19.20 1.89
C ALA A 457 2.07 17.86 1.49
N PHE A 458 1.44 17.11 0.57
CA PHE A 458 1.97 15.83 0.08
C PHE A 458 2.87 15.97 -1.16
N TYR A 459 2.97 17.17 -1.74
CA TYR A 459 3.68 17.43 -2.99
C TYR A 459 4.80 18.47 -2.81
N THR A 460 5.86 18.37 -3.60
CA THR A 460 6.96 19.36 -3.58
C THR A 460 6.72 20.58 -4.46
N ASP A 461 5.97 20.41 -5.55
CA ASP A 461 5.71 21.42 -6.57
C ASP A 461 4.21 21.42 -6.89
N TYR A 462 3.41 21.83 -5.91
CA TYR A 462 1.95 21.76 -5.98
C TYR A 462 1.34 22.86 -6.86
N ASN A 463 0.67 22.46 -7.93
CA ASN A 463 0.03 23.33 -8.92
C ASN A 463 -1.37 22.81 -9.25
N PRO A 464 -2.37 23.08 -8.40
CA PRO A 464 -3.72 22.55 -8.56
C PRO A 464 -4.43 23.17 -9.77
N GLN A 465 -5.23 22.36 -10.46
CA GLN A 465 -5.95 22.76 -11.67
C GLN A 465 -7.41 22.31 -11.61
N THR A 466 -8.30 23.08 -12.21
CA THR A 466 -9.70 22.69 -12.37
C THR A 466 -9.84 21.56 -13.40
N LEU A 467 -10.87 20.74 -13.22
CA LEU A 467 -11.30 19.71 -14.15
C LEU A 467 -12.08 20.30 -15.33
N PRO A 468 -12.10 19.58 -16.48
CA PRO A 468 -12.91 19.95 -17.64
C PRO A 468 -14.41 20.01 -17.35
N THR A 469 -15.17 20.61 -18.27
CA THR A 469 -16.63 20.70 -18.18
C THR A 469 -17.31 19.37 -18.52
N LEU A 470 -18.54 19.16 -18.01
CA LEU A 470 -19.28 17.89 -18.11
C LEU A 470 -19.86 17.57 -19.51
N GLN A 471 -19.92 18.55 -20.42
CA GLN A 471 -20.60 18.41 -21.72
C GLN A 471 -19.87 17.47 -22.68
N SER A 472 -18.54 17.39 -22.57
CA SER A 472 -17.70 16.40 -23.24
C SER A 472 -16.51 16.15 -22.33
N TYR A 473 -16.70 15.28 -21.34
CA TYR A 473 -15.71 15.06 -20.29
C TYR A 473 -14.61 14.13 -20.81
N PRO A 474 -13.35 14.61 -20.95
CA PRO A 474 -12.27 13.82 -21.53
C PRO A 474 -11.60 12.99 -20.44
N TRP A 475 -12.07 11.76 -20.23
CA TRP A 475 -11.51 10.85 -19.24
C TRP A 475 -10.01 10.64 -19.45
N LEU A 476 -9.24 10.68 -18.38
CA LEU A 476 -7.80 10.37 -18.46
C LEU A 476 -7.58 8.94 -18.95
N LEU A 477 -8.46 8.01 -18.54
CA LEU A 477 -8.39 6.62 -18.93
C LEU A 477 -8.66 6.40 -20.43
N ASP A 478 -9.21 7.36 -21.18
CA ASP A 478 -9.26 7.28 -22.66
C ASP A 478 -7.88 7.54 -23.30
N GLN A 479 -7.07 8.38 -22.66
CA GLN A 479 -5.78 8.81 -23.19
C GLN A 479 -4.60 8.00 -22.65
N GLN A 480 -4.73 7.48 -21.44
CA GLN A 480 -3.67 6.76 -20.72
C GLN A 480 -4.21 5.45 -20.18
N ASP A 481 -3.80 4.33 -20.77
CA ASP A 481 -4.14 2.98 -20.27
C ASP A 481 -3.31 2.62 -19.03
N VAL A 482 -3.70 1.55 -18.34
CA VAL A 482 -2.90 0.94 -17.26
C VAL A 482 -1.91 -0.09 -17.80
N ALA A 483 -0.85 -0.33 -17.04
CA ALA A 483 0.00 -1.50 -17.20
C ALA A 483 -0.50 -2.63 -16.30
N ILE A 484 -0.61 -3.84 -16.86
CA ILE A 484 -0.96 -5.06 -16.14
C ILE A 484 0.29 -5.94 -16.04
N LYS A 485 0.67 -6.26 -14.81
CA LYS A 485 1.84 -7.09 -14.51
C LYS A 485 1.60 -8.55 -14.91
N ARG A 486 2.58 -9.17 -15.59
CA ARG A 486 2.59 -10.62 -15.92
C ARG A 486 3.14 -11.52 -14.83
N PHE A 487 4.11 -11.03 -14.08
CA PHE A 487 4.66 -11.69 -12.90
C PHE A 487 4.73 -10.70 -11.75
N PRO A 488 4.83 -11.19 -10.52
CA PRO A 488 4.45 -10.38 -9.40
C PRO A 488 5.66 -9.64 -8.83
N ALA A 489 6.03 -8.51 -9.42
CA ALA A 489 7.19 -7.75 -9.02
C ALA A 489 7.02 -6.27 -9.33
N HIS A 490 7.95 -5.46 -8.84
CA HIS A 490 8.00 -4.05 -9.18
C HIS A 490 8.01 -3.85 -10.70
N LEU A 491 7.20 -2.93 -11.22
CA LEU A 491 6.94 -2.80 -12.66
C LEU A 491 8.22 -2.60 -13.48
N ALA A 492 9.19 -1.84 -12.96
CA ALA A 492 10.47 -1.60 -13.65
C ALA A 492 11.22 -2.91 -13.98
N THR A 493 11.04 -3.97 -13.18
CA THR A 493 11.68 -5.26 -13.42
C THR A 493 11.10 -6.01 -14.62
N HIS A 494 9.93 -5.61 -15.15
CA HIS A 494 9.32 -6.26 -16.32
C HIS A 494 10.09 -5.94 -17.60
N TRP A 495 10.68 -4.74 -17.71
CA TRP A 495 11.64 -4.42 -18.77
C TRP A 495 12.90 -5.28 -18.66
N VAL A 496 13.38 -5.53 -17.43
CA VAL A 496 14.54 -6.38 -17.18
C VAL A 496 14.27 -7.82 -17.59
N ALA A 497 13.14 -8.39 -17.18
CA ALA A 497 12.75 -9.75 -17.55
C ALA A 497 12.66 -9.94 -19.07
N ASP A 498 12.09 -8.98 -19.79
CA ASP A 498 11.97 -9.06 -21.26
C ASP A 498 13.32 -8.97 -21.96
N ALA A 499 14.18 -8.03 -21.55
CA ALA A 499 15.53 -7.91 -22.10
C ALA A 499 16.37 -9.17 -21.81
N ALA A 500 16.37 -9.64 -20.56
CA ALA A 500 17.08 -10.85 -20.14
C ALA A 500 16.59 -12.11 -20.87
N SER A 501 15.27 -12.28 -21.01
CA SER A 501 14.70 -13.40 -21.76
C SER A 501 15.10 -13.37 -23.25
N SER A 502 15.26 -12.17 -23.82
CA SER A 502 15.73 -12.01 -25.20
C SER A 502 17.20 -12.36 -25.36
N VAL A 503 18.05 -11.92 -24.43
CA VAL A 503 19.45 -12.34 -24.36
C VAL A 503 19.56 -13.86 -24.21
N ARG A 504 18.76 -14.47 -23.32
CA ARG A 504 18.75 -15.92 -23.12
C ARG A 504 18.47 -16.69 -24.41
N ARG A 505 17.50 -16.26 -25.22
CA ARG A 505 17.20 -16.92 -26.51
C ARG A 505 18.40 -16.91 -27.47
N LYS A 506 19.27 -15.91 -27.38
CA LYS A 506 20.51 -15.84 -28.18
C LYS A 506 21.63 -16.71 -27.59
N LEU A 507 21.68 -16.83 -26.26
CA LEU A 507 22.69 -17.57 -25.51
C LEU A 507 22.45 -19.09 -25.51
N VAL A 508 21.19 -19.51 -25.35
CA VAL A 508 20.80 -20.92 -25.27
C VAL A 508 20.37 -21.41 -26.65
N GLN A 509 21.34 -21.84 -27.46
CA GLN A 509 21.11 -22.39 -28.82
C GLN A 509 21.16 -23.93 -28.86
N SER A 510 21.53 -24.58 -27.74
CA SER A 510 21.68 -26.04 -27.63
C SER A 510 20.42 -26.73 -27.10
N SER A 511 20.33 -28.04 -27.36
CA SER A 511 19.24 -28.92 -26.91
C SER A 511 19.11 -29.06 -25.38
N GLU A 512 20.13 -28.67 -24.62
CA GLU A 512 20.16 -28.82 -23.16
C GLU A 512 19.34 -27.75 -22.41
N ASN A 513 18.88 -26.71 -23.10
CA ASN A 513 17.96 -25.68 -22.59
C ASN A 513 18.41 -24.98 -21.28
N LEU A 514 19.70 -25.03 -20.95
CA LEU A 514 20.32 -24.37 -19.79
C LEU A 514 21.38 -23.35 -20.25
N PRO A 515 21.51 -22.19 -19.60
CA PRO A 515 22.59 -21.25 -19.91
C PRO A 515 23.94 -21.78 -19.42
N PRO A 516 25.04 -21.54 -20.16
CA PRO A 516 26.38 -21.96 -19.78
C PRO A 516 26.96 -21.03 -18.69
N LEU A 517 26.56 -21.24 -17.44
CA LEU A 517 26.91 -20.35 -16.31
C LEU A 517 28.42 -20.23 -16.09
N ASP A 518 29.14 -21.33 -16.29
CA ASP A 518 30.60 -21.43 -16.22
C ASP A 518 31.30 -20.50 -17.22
N LYS A 519 30.67 -20.23 -18.37
CA LYS A 519 31.22 -19.35 -19.42
C LYS A 519 30.83 -17.89 -19.27
N ILE A 520 29.85 -17.57 -18.41
CA ILE A 520 29.45 -16.18 -18.16
C ILE A 520 30.49 -15.55 -17.24
N GLU A 521 31.12 -14.49 -17.71
CA GLU A 521 32.02 -13.65 -16.92
C GLU A 521 31.21 -12.59 -16.17
N LYS A 522 30.31 -11.90 -16.86
CA LYS A 522 29.63 -10.71 -16.32
C LYS A 522 28.27 -10.45 -16.95
N VAL A 523 27.34 -9.90 -16.16
CA VAL A 523 25.99 -9.49 -16.58
C VAL A 523 25.80 -8.01 -16.27
N ILE A 524 25.74 -7.17 -17.29
CA ILE A 524 25.53 -5.72 -17.16
C ILE A 524 24.06 -5.40 -17.39
N LEU A 525 23.45 -4.67 -16.45
CA LEU A 525 22.07 -4.20 -16.52
C LEU A 525 22.07 -2.66 -16.60
N LYS A 526 21.75 -2.12 -17.77
CA LYS A 526 21.55 -0.68 -17.95
C LYS A 526 20.10 -0.34 -17.62
N VAL A 527 19.89 0.31 -16.47
CA VAL A 527 18.58 0.58 -15.86
C VAL A 527 18.52 1.99 -15.29
N PRO A 528 17.34 2.61 -15.09
CA PRO A 528 17.25 3.91 -14.41
C PRO A 528 17.73 3.82 -12.95
N GLU A 529 18.19 4.92 -12.37
CA GLU A 529 18.55 4.98 -10.94
C GLU A 529 17.27 4.90 -10.07
N VAL A 530 16.97 3.69 -9.59
CA VAL A 530 15.84 3.42 -8.68
C VAL A 530 16.36 2.63 -7.47
N ARG A 531 16.83 3.37 -6.46
CA ARG A 531 17.60 2.80 -5.33
C ARG A 531 16.92 1.63 -4.62
N TYR A 532 15.62 1.68 -4.37
CA TYR A 532 14.92 0.61 -3.64
C TYR A 532 14.71 -0.69 -4.44
N VAL A 533 14.97 -0.66 -5.76
CA VAL A 533 14.93 -1.83 -6.66
C VAL A 533 16.35 -2.37 -6.97
N ASN A 534 17.39 -1.65 -6.54
CA ASN A 534 18.76 -2.14 -6.58
C ASN A 534 19.03 -3.02 -5.36
N ARG A 535 18.90 -4.34 -5.54
CA ARG A 535 19.11 -5.33 -4.48
C ARG A 535 19.93 -6.49 -5.04
N PRO A 536 21.27 -6.43 -4.95
CA PRO A 536 22.15 -7.40 -5.61
C PRO A 536 22.10 -8.80 -5.02
N SER A 537 21.68 -8.93 -3.76
CA SER A 537 21.60 -10.23 -3.07
C SER A 537 20.33 -10.30 -2.22
N PRO A 538 19.15 -10.43 -2.84
CA PRO A 538 17.91 -10.54 -2.09
C PRO A 538 17.87 -11.85 -1.30
N ALA A 539 17.59 -11.77 -0.01
CA ALA A 539 17.46 -12.92 0.88
C ALA A 539 16.00 -13.33 1.10
N SER A 540 15.06 -12.49 0.68
CA SER A 540 13.63 -12.70 0.84
C SER A 540 12.86 -12.52 -0.46
N GLU A 541 11.66 -13.10 -0.50
CA GLU A 541 10.71 -12.93 -1.60
C GLU A 541 10.43 -11.45 -1.91
N HIS A 542 10.23 -10.64 -0.87
CA HIS A 542 9.96 -9.22 -1.05
C HIS A 542 11.14 -8.47 -1.71
N GLU A 543 12.36 -8.73 -1.24
CA GLU A 543 13.56 -8.15 -1.83
C GLU A 543 13.75 -8.61 -3.27
N ALA A 544 13.48 -9.89 -3.56
CA ALA A 544 13.57 -10.44 -4.92
C ALA A 544 12.57 -9.76 -5.88
N ARG A 545 11.36 -9.44 -5.42
CA ARG A 545 10.36 -8.67 -6.19
C ARG A 545 10.77 -7.21 -6.43
N HIS A 546 11.75 -6.70 -5.68
CA HIS A 546 12.35 -5.37 -5.84
C HIS A 546 13.85 -5.50 -6.13
N SER A 547 14.24 -6.43 -7.00
CA SER A 547 15.62 -6.64 -7.40
C SER A 547 15.72 -6.73 -8.93
N PHE A 548 16.38 -5.75 -9.54
CA PHE A 548 16.72 -5.84 -10.97
C PHE A 548 17.59 -7.07 -11.25
N GLN A 549 18.57 -7.30 -10.38
CA GLN A 549 19.55 -8.38 -10.50
C GLN A 549 18.87 -9.76 -10.47
N PHE A 550 18.02 -10.00 -9.48
CA PHE A 550 17.30 -11.26 -9.33
C PHE A 550 16.43 -11.57 -10.54
N VAL A 551 15.68 -10.58 -11.03
CA VAL A 551 14.78 -10.78 -12.16
C VAL A 551 15.59 -11.02 -13.44
N ALA A 552 16.70 -10.33 -13.65
CA ALA A 552 17.60 -10.60 -14.78
C ALA A 552 18.16 -12.02 -14.72
N CYS A 553 18.74 -12.42 -13.58
CA CYS A 553 19.38 -13.72 -13.41
C CYS A 553 18.37 -14.86 -13.49
N SER A 554 17.20 -14.73 -12.86
CA SER A 554 16.13 -15.73 -12.93
C SER A 554 15.59 -15.87 -14.35
N ALA A 555 15.37 -14.77 -15.07
CA ALA A 555 14.95 -14.82 -16.47
C ALA A 555 16.03 -15.41 -17.40
N LEU A 556 17.32 -15.18 -17.13
CA LEU A 556 18.43 -15.82 -17.86
C LEU A 556 18.50 -17.34 -17.60
N LEU A 557 18.27 -17.76 -16.35
CA LEU A 557 18.27 -19.17 -15.94
C LEU A 557 17.05 -19.92 -16.50
N ASP A 558 15.86 -19.46 -16.11
CA ASP A 558 14.61 -20.19 -16.28
C ASP A 558 13.89 -19.85 -17.60
N GLY A 559 14.32 -18.79 -18.29
CA GLY A 559 13.73 -18.31 -19.55
C GLY A 559 12.36 -17.67 -19.43
N SER A 560 11.80 -17.62 -18.23
CA SER A 560 10.53 -16.96 -17.93
C SER A 560 10.46 -16.57 -16.45
N MET A 561 9.53 -15.67 -16.13
CA MET A 561 9.21 -15.29 -14.76
C MET A 561 7.76 -15.68 -14.44
N SER A 562 7.54 -16.24 -13.26
CA SER A 562 6.22 -16.64 -12.76
C SER A 562 6.06 -16.27 -11.28
N VAL A 563 4.92 -16.63 -10.66
CA VAL A 563 4.75 -16.48 -9.20
C VAL A 563 5.81 -17.30 -8.45
N GLN A 564 6.07 -18.52 -8.94
CA GLN A 564 6.95 -19.52 -8.35
C GLN A 564 8.42 -19.13 -8.43
N SER A 565 8.81 -18.29 -9.40
CA SER A 565 10.18 -17.75 -9.47
C SER A 565 10.61 -17.12 -8.14
N PHE A 566 9.67 -16.54 -7.39
CA PHE A 566 9.93 -15.86 -6.12
C PHE A 566 9.73 -16.76 -4.88
N ALA A 567 9.51 -18.06 -5.06
CA ALA A 567 9.47 -19.01 -3.94
C ALA A 567 10.84 -19.09 -3.25
N SER A 568 10.84 -19.36 -1.94
CA SER A 568 12.07 -19.41 -1.14
C SER A 568 13.10 -20.38 -1.73
N GLU A 569 12.69 -21.58 -2.14
CA GLU A 569 13.61 -22.54 -2.78
C GLU A 569 14.28 -21.98 -4.04
N ASN A 570 13.57 -21.18 -4.83
CA ASN A 570 14.06 -20.63 -6.09
C ASN A 570 15.00 -19.44 -5.90
N ILE A 571 14.76 -18.64 -4.85
CA ILE A 571 15.63 -17.52 -4.44
C ILE A 571 16.99 -18.02 -3.93
N HIS A 572 17.02 -19.19 -3.30
CA HIS A 572 18.22 -19.72 -2.65
C HIS A 572 19.02 -20.70 -3.52
N ARG A 573 18.64 -20.89 -4.80
CA ARG A 573 19.33 -21.82 -5.70
C ARG A 573 20.81 -21.42 -5.91
N PRO A 574 21.76 -22.36 -5.84
CA PRO A 574 23.19 -22.07 -6.05
C PRO A 574 23.49 -21.38 -7.39
N ALA A 575 22.89 -21.85 -8.48
CA ALA A 575 23.04 -21.27 -9.82
C ALA A 575 22.63 -19.79 -9.90
N LEU A 576 21.57 -19.40 -9.18
CA LEU A 576 21.12 -18.02 -9.11
C LEU A 576 22.13 -17.16 -8.33
N ARG A 577 22.63 -17.65 -7.20
CA ARG A 577 23.63 -16.95 -6.40
C ARG A 577 24.93 -16.72 -7.17
N GLU A 578 25.39 -17.73 -7.89
CA GLU A 578 26.56 -17.61 -8.76
C GLU A 578 26.37 -16.51 -9.81
N LEU A 579 25.21 -16.47 -10.47
CA LEU A 579 24.93 -15.48 -11.51
C LEU A 579 24.72 -14.07 -10.94
N LEU A 580 24.11 -13.94 -9.75
CA LEU A 580 23.94 -12.67 -9.04
C LEU A 580 25.29 -12.01 -8.74
N CYS A 581 26.31 -12.79 -8.34
CA CYS A 581 27.68 -12.30 -8.11
C CYS A 581 28.34 -11.70 -9.36
N LYS A 582 27.82 -12.00 -10.55
CA LYS A 582 28.32 -11.50 -11.84
C LYS A 582 27.56 -10.26 -12.33
N THR A 583 26.58 -9.77 -11.58
CA THR A 583 25.76 -8.62 -12.00
C THR A 583 26.40 -7.27 -11.70
N GLN A 584 26.27 -6.33 -12.64
CA GLN A 584 26.60 -4.92 -12.44
C GLN A 584 25.48 -4.04 -12.99
N LEU A 585 25.12 -2.98 -12.26
CA LEU A 585 24.19 -1.97 -12.75
C LEU A 585 24.95 -0.81 -13.40
N GLU A 586 24.39 -0.29 -14.48
CA GLU A 586 24.78 0.96 -15.10
C GLU A 586 23.55 1.86 -15.23
N HIS A 587 23.74 3.17 -15.09
CA HIS A 587 22.66 4.16 -15.11
C HIS A 587 22.88 5.17 -16.23
N PRO A 588 22.44 4.87 -17.47
CA PRO A 588 22.55 5.80 -18.59
C PRO A 588 21.80 7.12 -18.29
N PRO A 589 22.39 8.29 -18.58
CA PRO A 589 21.74 9.59 -18.32
C PRO A 589 20.40 9.80 -19.05
N ASP A 590 20.19 9.11 -20.17
CA ASP A 590 18.94 9.17 -20.95
C ASP A 590 17.82 8.27 -20.35
N ASN A 591 18.14 7.39 -19.40
CA ASN A 591 17.20 6.45 -18.80
C ASN A 591 16.61 7.01 -17.50
N THR A 592 15.55 7.81 -17.64
CA THR A 592 14.89 8.47 -16.50
C THR A 592 13.98 7.51 -15.72
N PRO A 593 13.80 7.69 -14.39
CA PRO A 593 12.97 6.82 -13.54
C PRO A 593 11.46 7.11 -13.68
N SER A 594 10.96 7.03 -14.91
CA SER A 594 9.55 7.17 -15.29
C SER A 594 9.12 5.93 -16.05
N PHE A 595 8.00 5.32 -15.65
CA PHE A 595 7.44 4.16 -16.36
C PHE A 595 7.09 4.47 -17.83
N ASP A 596 6.89 5.74 -18.17
CA ASP A 596 6.60 6.12 -19.55
C ASP A 596 7.84 6.16 -20.45
N SER A 597 9.03 6.42 -19.93
CA SER A 597 10.25 6.59 -20.76
C SER A 597 11.35 5.57 -20.47
N LEU A 598 11.31 4.86 -19.35
CA LEU A 598 12.39 3.96 -18.96
C LEU A 598 12.56 2.78 -19.94
N TYR A 599 13.80 2.27 -19.98
CA TYR A 599 14.15 1.04 -20.69
C TYR A 599 15.08 0.17 -19.85
N CYS A 600 15.30 -1.06 -20.29
CA CYS A 600 16.38 -1.91 -19.80
C CYS A 600 17.20 -2.44 -20.97
N GLU A 601 18.52 -2.44 -20.86
CA GLU A 601 19.41 -3.20 -21.72
C GLU A 601 20.20 -4.18 -20.86
N VAL A 602 20.25 -5.44 -21.31
CA VAL A 602 20.98 -6.52 -20.64
C VAL A 602 22.10 -6.95 -21.56
N SER A 603 23.33 -7.00 -21.04
CA SER A 603 24.50 -7.50 -21.76
C SER A 603 25.16 -8.61 -20.96
N VAL A 604 25.37 -9.77 -21.57
CA VAL A 604 26.08 -10.91 -20.98
C VAL A 604 27.42 -11.03 -21.69
N MET A 605 28.50 -10.84 -20.95
CA MET A 605 29.88 -11.02 -21.41
C MET A 605 30.35 -12.42 -21.06
N LEU A 606 30.87 -13.12 -22.05
CA LEU A 606 31.40 -14.47 -21.94
C LEU A 606 32.93 -14.44 -21.75
N GLN A 607 33.48 -15.49 -21.16
CA GLN A 607 34.94 -15.62 -20.91
C GLN A 607 35.80 -15.61 -22.18
N ASP A 608 35.22 -15.90 -23.35
CA ASP A 608 35.90 -15.81 -24.65
C ASP A 608 35.92 -14.38 -25.22
N GLY A 609 35.40 -13.40 -24.47
CA GLY A 609 35.28 -11.99 -24.86
C GLY A 609 34.02 -11.66 -25.65
N ASN A 610 33.22 -12.65 -26.07
CA ASN A 610 31.99 -12.40 -26.79
C ASN A 610 30.94 -11.75 -25.88
N THR A 611 30.21 -10.76 -26.41
CA THR A 611 29.13 -10.09 -25.68
C THR A 611 27.81 -10.29 -26.41
N ILE A 612 26.80 -10.77 -25.67
CA ILE A 612 25.43 -10.91 -26.16
C ILE A 612 24.56 -9.91 -25.44
N SER A 613 23.92 -9.01 -26.19
CA SER A 613 23.06 -7.97 -25.62
C SER A 613 21.68 -7.90 -26.26
N ASP A 614 20.74 -7.33 -25.50
CA ASP A 614 19.42 -6.94 -26.00
C ASP A 614 18.81 -5.83 -25.16
N ARG A 615 17.88 -5.08 -25.75
CA ARG A 615 17.21 -3.93 -25.13
C ARG A 615 15.69 -4.07 -25.19
N CYS A 616 15.05 -3.87 -24.05
CA CYS A 616 13.60 -3.73 -23.94
C CYS A 616 13.25 -2.25 -23.66
N THR A 617 12.51 -1.64 -24.58
CA THR A 617 11.91 -0.30 -24.39
C THR A 617 10.44 -0.37 -23.96
N THR A 618 9.77 -1.51 -24.20
CA THR A 618 8.39 -1.77 -23.80
C THR A 618 8.16 -3.28 -23.68
N PHE A 619 7.62 -3.72 -22.55
CA PHE A 619 7.31 -5.12 -22.29
C PHE A 619 5.83 -5.44 -22.56
N TYR A 620 5.51 -6.72 -22.76
CA TYR A 620 4.12 -7.17 -22.91
C TYR A 620 3.35 -7.02 -21.59
N GLY A 621 2.28 -6.23 -21.59
CA GLY A 621 1.50 -5.83 -20.40
C GLY A 621 1.62 -4.34 -20.06
N HIS A 622 2.61 -3.63 -20.60
CA HIS A 622 2.71 -2.18 -20.53
C HIS A 622 1.57 -1.49 -21.30
N TRP A 623 1.17 -0.25 -20.96
CA TRP A 623 0.10 0.46 -21.70
C TRP A 623 0.38 0.67 -23.19
N ARG A 624 1.66 0.72 -23.60
CA ARG A 624 2.08 0.74 -25.01
C ARG A 624 1.98 -0.61 -25.73
N LYS A 625 1.94 -1.71 -24.98
CA LYS A 625 1.81 -3.09 -25.50
C LYS A 625 0.94 -3.90 -24.55
N PRO A 626 -0.36 -3.55 -24.42
CA PRO A 626 -1.23 -4.07 -23.38
C PRO A 626 -1.45 -5.58 -23.53
N LEU A 627 -1.78 -6.25 -22.42
CA LEU A 627 -2.22 -7.66 -22.48
C LEU A 627 -3.46 -7.78 -23.37
N LYS A 628 -3.47 -8.85 -24.17
CA LYS A 628 -4.68 -9.30 -24.86
C LYS A 628 -5.70 -9.83 -23.85
N LYS A 629 -6.97 -9.86 -24.26
CA LYS A 629 -8.07 -10.32 -23.42
C LYS A 629 -7.82 -11.73 -22.90
N GLU A 630 -7.41 -12.64 -23.78
CA GLU A 630 -7.21 -14.06 -23.46
C GLU A 630 -6.06 -14.28 -22.47
N ASP A 631 -5.03 -13.44 -22.52
CA ASP A 631 -3.90 -13.54 -21.59
C ASP A 631 -4.22 -12.92 -20.23
N LEU A 632 -5.09 -11.91 -20.19
CA LEU A 632 -5.66 -11.41 -18.93
C LEU A 632 -6.58 -12.44 -18.28
N GLU A 633 -7.44 -13.12 -19.06
CA GLU A 633 -8.27 -14.22 -18.58
C GLU A 633 -7.41 -15.35 -18.01
N LYS A 634 -6.35 -15.77 -18.71
CA LYS A 634 -5.41 -16.78 -18.20
C LYS A 634 -4.71 -16.33 -16.92
N LYS A 635 -4.30 -15.06 -16.83
CA LYS A 635 -3.76 -14.49 -15.58
C LYS A 635 -4.79 -14.61 -14.46
N PHE A 636 -6.03 -14.17 -14.69
CA PHE A 636 -7.11 -14.26 -13.72
C PHE A 636 -7.35 -15.70 -13.26
N GLN A 637 -7.53 -16.62 -14.21
CA GLN A 637 -7.72 -18.05 -13.95
C GLN A 637 -6.57 -18.64 -13.12
N SER A 638 -5.32 -18.34 -13.49
CA SER A 638 -4.14 -18.80 -12.75
C SER A 638 -4.10 -18.24 -11.33
N ASN A 639 -4.60 -17.02 -11.12
CA ASN A 639 -4.59 -16.38 -9.81
C ASN A 639 -5.68 -16.94 -8.88
N VAL A 640 -6.81 -17.37 -9.42
CA VAL A 640 -7.95 -17.85 -8.61
C VAL A 640 -8.03 -19.38 -8.51
N LEU A 641 -7.16 -20.09 -9.24
CA LEU A 641 -7.12 -21.55 -9.25
C LEU A 641 -6.94 -22.12 -7.84
N GLY A 642 -7.91 -22.94 -7.42
CA GLY A 642 -7.96 -23.57 -6.09
C GLY A 642 -8.31 -22.63 -4.93
N ILE A 643 -8.67 -21.37 -5.22
CA ILE A 643 -9.30 -20.43 -4.28
C ILE A 643 -10.82 -20.45 -4.46
N LEU A 644 -11.27 -20.41 -5.71
CA LEU A 644 -12.69 -20.47 -6.06
C LEU A 644 -13.04 -21.76 -6.85
N PRO A 645 -14.27 -22.26 -6.74
CA PRO A 645 -14.81 -23.23 -7.70
C PRO A 645 -14.80 -22.68 -9.12
N THR A 646 -14.64 -23.56 -10.12
CA THR A 646 -14.59 -23.20 -11.54
C THR A 646 -15.80 -22.36 -11.97
N GLU A 647 -17.00 -22.70 -11.48
CA GLU A 647 -18.23 -22.00 -11.83
C GLU A 647 -18.26 -20.55 -11.30
N ALA A 648 -17.72 -20.32 -10.09
CA ALA A 648 -17.63 -18.97 -9.53
C ALA A 648 -16.59 -18.13 -10.29
N MET A 649 -15.45 -18.74 -10.66
CA MET A 649 -14.44 -18.12 -11.50
C MET A 649 -15.01 -17.69 -12.87
N GLU A 650 -15.69 -18.60 -13.57
CA GLU A 650 -16.32 -18.32 -14.87
C GLU A 650 -17.41 -17.24 -14.74
N GLY A 651 -18.24 -17.32 -13.69
CA GLY A 651 -19.25 -16.32 -13.38
C GLY A 651 -18.68 -14.92 -13.17
N ILE A 652 -17.52 -14.78 -12.52
CA ILE A 652 -16.82 -13.49 -12.39
C ILE A 652 -16.38 -12.98 -13.76
N ILE A 653 -15.72 -13.83 -14.58
CA ILE A 653 -15.23 -13.44 -15.91
C ILE A 653 -16.39 -12.92 -16.77
N GLU A 654 -17.49 -13.67 -16.84
CA GLU A 654 -18.66 -13.31 -17.63
C GLU A 654 -19.33 -12.04 -17.13
N THR A 655 -19.54 -11.93 -15.81
CA THR A 655 -20.16 -10.76 -15.18
C THR A 655 -19.33 -9.51 -15.44
N VAL A 656 -18.00 -9.59 -15.26
CA VAL A 656 -17.11 -8.44 -15.47
C VAL A 656 -17.09 -8.04 -16.94
N TYR A 657 -17.05 -8.99 -17.89
CA TYR A 657 -17.04 -8.64 -19.31
C TYR A 657 -18.36 -8.05 -19.83
N ASN A 658 -19.48 -8.33 -19.15
CA ASN A 658 -20.80 -7.79 -19.47
C ASN A 658 -21.29 -6.78 -18.41
N LEU A 659 -20.39 -6.21 -17.62
CA LEU A 659 -20.75 -5.43 -16.44
C LEU A 659 -21.71 -4.28 -16.75
N GLU A 660 -21.56 -3.61 -17.89
CA GLU A 660 -22.46 -2.54 -18.34
C GLU A 660 -23.91 -2.98 -18.57
N LYS A 661 -24.18 -4.29 -18.64
CA LYS A 661 -25.51 -4.89 -18.84
C LYS A 661 -26.08 -5.52 -17.56
N VAL A 662 -25.31 -5.54 -16.47
CA VAL A 662 -25.72 -6.15 -15.21
C VAL A 662 -26.68 -5.22 -14.48
N GLU A 663 -27.91 -5.65 -14.26
CA GLU A 663 -28.93 -4.86 -13.55
C GLU A 663 -28.73 -4.84 -12.03
N ASP A 664 -28.04 -5.84 -11.48
CA ASP A 664 -27.83 -6.05 -10.05
C ASP A 664 -26.43 -6.61 -9.76
N CYS A 665 -25.55 -5.77 -9.23
CA CYS A 665 -24.17 -6.13 -8.89
C CYS A 665 -24.03 -7.11 -7.71
N SER A 666 -25.10 -7.46 -6.99
CA SER A 666 -25.03 -8.50 -5.95
C SER A 666 -24.64 -9.88 -6.53
N VAL A 667 -24.84 -10.10 -7.83
CA VAL A 667 -24.36 -11.30 -8.53
C VAL A 667 -22.84 -11.45 -8.45
N LEU A 668 -22.10 -10.36 -8.62
CA LEU A 668 -20.63 -10.37 -8.54
C LEU A 668 -20.17 -10.71 -7.11
N SER A 669 -20.83 -10.14 -6.11
CA SER A 669 -20.56 -10.39 -4.69
C SER A 669 -20.77 -11.87 -4.32
N THR A 670 -21.79 -12.49 -4.91
CA THR A 670 -22.08 -13.92 -4.71
C THR A 670 -20.91 -14.78 -5.20
N PHE A 671 -20.43 -14.54 -6.42
CA PHE A 671 -19.27 -15.29 -6.93
C PHE A 671 -17.98 -15.00 -6.15
N LEU A 672 -17.78 -13.76 -5.70
CA LEU A 672 -16.62 -13.37 -4.90
C LEU A 672 -16.59 -14.03 -3.52
N SER A 673 -17.73 -14.42 -2.96
CA SER A 673 -17.79 -15.21 -1.72
C SER A 673 -17.39 -16.69 -1.94
N GLY A 674 -17.42 -17.19 -3.19
CA GLY A 674 -17.18 -18.58 -3.53
C GLY A 674 -18.44 -19.44 -3.71
N GLN A 675 -19.63 -18.82 -3.76
CA GLN A 675 -20.88 -19.54 -4.03
C GLN A 675 -21.04 -19.87 -5.52
N SER A 676 -21.59 -21.06 -5.80
CA SER A 676 -21.90 -21.53 -7.17
C SER A 676 -23.22 -20.93 -7.68
N ALA A 677 -23.30 -20.69 -8.99
CA ALA A 677 -24.50 -20.14 -9.67
C ALA A 677 -25.79 -20.95 -9.42
N ARG A 678 -25.70 -22.25 -9.09
CA ARG A 678 -26.89 -23.08 -8.77
C ARG A 678 -27.64 -22.64 -7.51
N ALA A 679 -27.01 -21.83 -6.65
CA ALA A 679 -27.65 -21.23 -5.47
C ALA A 679 -28.29 -19.86 -5.76
N LEU A 680 -28.08 -19.29 -6.96
CA LEU A 680 -28.67 -18.01 -7.34
C LEU A 680 -30.13 -18.19 -7.81
N PRO A 681 -31.05 -17.28 -7.43
CA PRO A 681 -32.39 -17.25 -8.03
C PRO A 681 -32.29 -17.16 -9.55
N LYS A 682 -33.11 -17.93 -10.29
CA LYS A 682 -33.16 -17.96 -11.78
C LYS A 682 -33.29 -16.59 -12.47
N LYS A 683 -33.65 -15.52 -11.75
CA LYS A 683 -33.71 -14.15 -12.25
C LYS A 683 -32.35 -13.42 -12.31
N LEU A 684 -31.30 -13.97 -11.69
CA LEU A 684 -29.94 -13.40 -11.65
C LEU A 684 -28.95 -14.17 -12.55
N CYS A 685 -29.39 -15.27 -13.15
CA CYS A 685 -28.57 -16.06 -14.07
C CYS A 685 -28.93 -15.67 -15.51
N PHE A 686 -27.92 -15.37 -16.33
CA PHE A 686 -28.06 -15.30 -17.79
C PHE A 686 -28.07 -16.70 -18.45
N PHE A 687 -28.25 -17.77 -17.66
CA PHE A 687 -28.25 -19.18 -18.06
C PHE A 687 -29.61 -19.85 -17.93
#